data_AF-A0A366S8P9-F1
#
_entry.id   AF-A0A366S8P9-F1
#
_cell.length_a   1.000
_cell.length_b   1.000
_cell.length_c   1.000
_cell.angle_alpha   90.00
_cell.angle_beta   90.00
_cell.angle_gamma   90.00
#
_symmetry.space_group_name_H-M   'P 1'
#
loop_
_entity.id
_entity.type
_entity.pdbx_description
1 polymer ?
#
loop_
_entity_poly.entity_id
_entity_poly.type
_entity_poly.pdbx_seq_one_letter_code
_entity_poly.pdbx_strand_id
1 'polypeptide(L)'
;MSLSHVARRHLFNTLTRPTSRSFSTTMAQRKDTWSADQYSKFLKDRTRPSTDLLAHVPNASPKRVVDIGCGPGNSTAVLAERYPNAKVSGFDTSPDMIRKAKETLPNVDFEVADLTSYKPEQPVDVLFSNAVFQWLPNGKRIEIVTQLLNHLAPGGSLAFQIPYNLNEPSHALMREVAAMPNKPWIDILARANIERDQFPSPTEIWDGLKPLCADLDIWQTTYMHVMENHEGIVEWVKGTGLRPYVDPLDEKAKEEFISIYLGKLKEAYTAQVDGKVLLPYPRLFVVATKAYETLLLNFHDILIPPIPVYRSIKNSFTCHHRSLPFLPGIAKNITTTTICMADREESSPALEAPSDEGPPSKRQRGFIARQATRNEASLGMIVNILRRIEGKIDDGKQTDATPLEAARMLSTALRPFNPKSPANSSEVLGVPSFLARRDTIVETPSDPNPAISFSAHQVLFWPAIQSALPESVKLMCQMNGPTYSTRLEAARPKLPHSTSVDMSSEWLSKLSIATLKELSDVYFTTFNLATPILDQKTYFQRTLGVAIDGSFGICIESCIVLVVMALGLMGQKALREARFASTPVSTPYPSEQEDEMPGLDFFNEARKRFGFLMCEQDLQACQFYLLSGLFYAEALRPLDWWSMLSKASACSAFFWNNVSRDRDEWMLDMQSRLFWITSMFEAVLSQELNLPPSNSLQLEEHIALPKFISARDIASFGSFRYPGDDPFFHYHFLSQLAHRLILTRARNSLFHFNPTADYPTEPVEDELIRQLEQWRERLPPMLQFDPKAPLTHAESPSDALVTAWLHARYFVARYHIGRPLLHRALERPSSLTEGHLRKCRDAINAVLAWASVIQVTNSMRSCNPLKFFVCSQIFGQICVFFALSVSPYPYIREIASDVDKKWTSFALGYLENCAFYSPAIEQDFKIAKVLCGDIGKI
;
A
#
# COMPACT_ATOMS: atom_id res chain seq x y z
N MET A 1 -62.75 5.56 3.82
CA MET A 1 -62.84 6.64 2.81
C MET A 1 -61.40 6.93 2.39
N SER A 2 -60.79 6.17 1.48
CA SER A 2 -60.89 6.18 -0.01
C SER A 2 -60.26 7.46 -0.60
N LEU A 3 -59.31 7.44 -1.54
CA LEU A 3 -59.28 6.72 -2.83
C LEU A 3 -57.85 6.61 -3.44
N SER A 4 -57.54 5.42 -3.99
CA SER A 4 -56.87 5.05 -5.27
C SER A 4 -55.63 5.81 -5.77
N HIS A 5 -54.43 5.22 -5.95
CA HIS A 5 -53.98 4.29 -7.03
C HIS A 5 -54.44 4.65 -8.46
N VAL A 6 -53.52 4.85 -9.42
CA VAL A 6 -53.48 4.27 -10.79
C VAL A 6 -52.44 4.94 -11.73
N ALA A 7 -51.71 4.06 -12.43
CA ALA A 7 -51.08 4.16 -13.77
C ALA A 7 -49.70 4.82 -14.02
N ARG A 8 -48.73 3.91 -14.26
CA ARG A 8 -47.63 4.00 -15.23
C ARG A 8 -48.14 3.92 -16.69
N ARG A 9 -47.31 4.45 -17.61
CA ARG A 9 -47.05 4.08 -19.03
C ARG A 9 -47.85 4.73 -20.18
N HIS A 10 -47.04 5.06 -21.21
CA HIS A 10 -47.31 5.30 -22.63
C HIS A 10 -47.75 6.71 -23.09
N LEU A 11 -46.83 7.42 -23.77
CA LEU A 11 -46.84 7.48 -25.24
C LEU A 11 -45.57 8.14 -25.82
N PHE A 12 -44.93 7.37 -26.71
CA PHE A 12 -43.98 7.79 -27.73
C PHE A 12 -44.75 8.39 -28.93
N ASN A 13 -44.04 9.19 -29.74
CA ASN A 13 -44.35 9.62 -31.12
C ASN A 13 -45.44 10.67 -31.36
N THR A 14 -45.04 11.87 -31.79
CA THR A 14 -45.13 12.22 -33.23
C THR A 14 -44.11 13.32 -33.59
N LEU A 15 -43.04 12.92 -34.27
CA LEU A 15 -42.19 13.78 -35.10
C LEU A 15 -42.80 13.79 -36.51
N THR A 16 -43.02 14.97 -37.10
CA THR A 16 -42.95 15.18 -38.57
C THR A 16 -42.64 16.64 -38.90
N ARG A 17 -41.42 16.81 -39.45
CA ARG A 17 -40.82 17.84 -40.33
C ARG A 17 -41.52 19.19 -40.58
N PRO A 18 -40.70 20.25 -40.70
CA PRO A 18 -40.54 20.85 -42.03
C PRO A 18 -39.16 20.58 -42.64
N THR A 19 -39.19 20.53 -43.95
CA THR A 19 -38.14 20.17 -44.90
C THR A 19 -37.05 21.23 -45.05
N SER A 20 -35.88 20.70 -45.43
CA SER A 20 -34.61 21.31 -45.81
C SER A 20 -34.64 22.66 -46.54
N ARG A 21 -33.77 23.57 -46.08
CA ARG A 21 -32.86 24.30 -46.97
C ARG A 21 -31.43 24.20 -46.42
N SER A 22 -30.56 23.63 -47.22
CA SER A 22 -29.11 23.57 -47.03
C SER A 22 -28.52 24.97 -47.01
N PHE A 23 -27.79 25.33 -45.95
CA PHE A 23 -26.74 26.34 -46.01
C PHE A 23 -25.40 25.62 -45.81
N SER A 24 -24.80 25.24 -46.93
CA SER A 24 -23.36 25.05 -47.04
C SER A 24 -22.77 26.42 -47.36
N THR A 25 -22.03 27.01 -46.42
CA THR A 25 -21.11 28.13 -46.71
C THR A 25 -19.98 28.13 -45.68
N THR A 26 -18.96 27.31 -45.97
CA THR A 26 -17.53 27.64 -45.89
C THR A 26 -16.99 28.31 -44.62
N MET A 27 -16.45 27.51 -43.69
CA MET A 27 -15.15 27.85 -43.06
C MET A 27 -14.03 27.46 -44.04
N ALA A 28 -13.90 28.24 -45.11
CA ALA A 28 -12.70 28.19 -45.94
C ALA A 28 -11.69 29.21 -45.38
N GLN A 29 -10.49 28.71 -45.06
CA GLN A 29 -9.23 29.45 -45.00
C GLN A 29 -9.13 30.59 -43.97
N ARG A 30 -8.77 30.25 -42.71
CA ARG A 30 -7.86 31.12 -41.94
C ARG A 30 -6.42 30.67 -42.23
N LYS A 31 -5.70 31.52 -42.96
CA LYS A 31 -4.27 31.40 -43.30
C LYS A 31 -3.43 31.21 -42.03
N ASP A 32 -2.40 30.38 -42.14
CA ASP A 32 -1.48 29.91 -41.10
C ASP A 32 -1.07 30.96 -40.04
N THR A 33 -1.60 30.82 -38.82
CA THR A 33 -1.24 31.65 -37.66
C THR A 33 -0.23 31.00 -36.71
N TRP A 34 0.25 29.78 -36.99
CA TRP A 34 1.14 29.04 -36.09
C TRP A 34 2.60 29.12 -36.54
N SER A 35 3.45 29.87 -35.81
CA SER A 35 4.89 29.91 -36.07
C SER A 35 5.61 28.92 -35.17
N ALA A 36 6.20 27.89 -35.76
CA ALA A 36 6.96 26.87 -35.03
C ALA A 36 8.27 27.42 -34.41
N ASP A 37 8.78 28.57 -34.85
CA ASP A 37 10.03 29.14 -34.32
C ASP A 37 9.82 29.77 -32.92
N GLN A 38 8.60 30.23 -32.62
CA GLN A 38 8.22 30.61 -31.25
C GLN A 38 8.05 29.39 -30.32
N TYR A 39 7.76 28.21 -30.87
CA TYR A 39 7.62 26.98 -30.08
C TYR A 39 8.96 26.43 -29.57
N SER A 40 10.04 26.61 -30.33
CA SER A 40 11.36 26.05 -30.01
C SER A 40 12.09 26.71 -28.84
N LYS A 41 11.74 27.96 -28.47
CA LYS A 41 12.47 28.73 -27.43
C LYS A 41 12.31 28.19 -25.99
N PHE A 42 11.30 27.38 -25.70
CA PHE A 42 10.98 26.88 -24.35
C PHE A 42 10.76 25.37 -24.30
N LEU A 43 11.44 24.62 -25.16
CA LEU A 43 11.15 23.21 -25.44
C LEU A 43 11.10 22.33 -24.17
N LYS A 44 12.11 22.44 -23.30
CA LYS A 44 12.25 21.63 -22.08
C LYS A 44 11.14 21.87 -21.05
N ASP A 45 10.72 23.13 -20.89
CA ASP A 45 9.64 23.50 -19.97
C ASP A 45 8.26 23.15 -20.53
N ARG A 46 8.14 23.09 -21.87
CA ARG A 46 6.91 22.74 -22.57
C ARG A 46 6.69 21.24 -22.73
N THR A 47 7.74 20.42 -22.67
CA THR A 47 7.65 18.95 -22.72
C THR A 47 7.40 18.31 -21.36
N ARG A 48 7.71 18.99 -20.24
CA ARG A 48 7.45 18.46 -18.90
C ARG A 48 5.99 18.02 -18.69
N PRO A 49 4.96 18.80 -19.06
CA PRO A 49 3.57 18.34 -18.95
C PRO A 49 3.27 17.08 -19.77
N SER A 50 3.87 16.93 -20.97
CA SER A 50 3.68 15.69 -21.75
C SER A 50 4.33 14.47 -21.07
N THR A 51 5.50 14.65 -20.44
CA THR A 51 6.14 13.57 -19.66
C THR A 51 5.32 13.21 -18.43
N ASP A 52 4.83 14.21 -17.68
CA ASP A 52 4.00 14.00 -16.49
C ASP A 52 2.66 13.34 -16.85
N LEU A 53 2.00 13.77 -17.93
CA LEU A 53 0.79 13.12 -18.45
C LEU A 53 1.06 11.66 -18.82
N LEU A 54 2.15 11.43 -19.55
CA LEU A 54 2.49 10.09 -20.01
C LEU A 54 2.83 9.17 -18.83
N ALA A 55 3.49 9.67 -17.77
CA ALA A 55 3.80 8.92 -16.55
C ALA A 55 2.58 8.21 -15.95
N HIS A 56 1.39 8.82 -16.08
CA HIS A 56 0.12 8.30 -15.57
C HIS A 56 -0.63 7.38 -16.55
N VAL A 57 -0.15 7.17 -17.79
CA VAL A 57 -0.78 6.24 -18.72
C VAL A 57 -0.49 4.78 -18.30
N PRO A 58 -1.52 3.99 -17.93
CA PRO A 58 -1.33 2.66 -17.35
C PRO A 58 -0.90 1.59 -18.36
N ASN A 59 -1.05 1.84 -19.67
CA ASN A 59 -0.66 0.90 -20.71
C ASN A 59 0.88 0.78 -20.77
N ALA A 60 1.41 -0.31 -20.21
CA ALA A 60 2.86 -0.57 -20.16
C ALA A 60 3.45 -1.05 -21.50
N SER A 61 2.64 -1.68 -22.37
CA SER A 61 3.09 -2.20 -23.67
C SER A 61 2.02 -2.06 -24.76
N PRO A 62 1.59 -0.82 -25.11
CA PRO A 62 0.64 -0.59 -26.18
C PRO A 62 1.22 -1.02 -27.53
N LYS A 63 0.39 -1.51 -28.45
CA LYS A 63 0.78 -1.84 -29.82
C LYS A 63 0.57 -0.65 -30.76
N ARG A 64 -0.48 0.15 -30.54
CA ARG A 64 -0.83 1.33 -31.34
C ARG A 64 -0.98 2.56 -30.45
N VAL A 65 -0.19 3.58 -30.72
CA VAL A 65 -0.19 4.85 -29.99
C VAL A 65 -0.37 5.99 -30.98
N VAL A 66 -1.28 6.91 -30.70
CA VAL A 66 -1.56 8.07 -31.56
C VAL A 66 -1.43 9.36 -30.75
N ASP A 67 -0.60 10.28 -31.25
CA ASP A 67 -0.43 11.62 -30.73
C ASP A 67 -1.35 12.61 -31.46
N ILE A 68 -2.41 13.03 -30.78
CA ILE A 68 -3.43 13.96 -31.26
C ILE A 68 -2.90 15.39 -31.09
N GLY A 69 -2.79 16.11 -32.20
CA GLY A 69 -2.21 17.45 -32.28
C GLY A 69 -0.73 17.43 -31.92
N CYS A 70 0.03 16.60 -32.64
CA CYS A 70 1.44 16.34 -32.38
C CYS A 70 2.35 17.57 -32.55
N GLY A 71 1.85 18.65 -33.17
CA GLY A 71 2.63 19.84 -33.48
C GLY A 71 3.92 19.45 -34.23
N PRO A 72 5.09 20.02 -33.86
CA PRO A 72 6.36 19.70 -34.50
C PRO A 72 6.99 18.37 -34.02
N GLY A 73 6.25 17.50 -33.31
CA GLY A 73 6.70 16.15 -32.94
C GLY A 73 7.32 16.00 -31.54
N ASN A 74 7.30 17.04 -30.70
CA ASN A 74 7.93 16.98 -29.37
C ASN A 74 7.25 15.99 -28.41
N SER A 75 5.92 15.99 -28.32
CA SER A 75 5.15 15.01 -27.55
C SER A 75 5.30 13.61 -28.13
N THR A 76 5.34 13.52 -29.47
CA THR A 76 5.51 12.25 -30.18
C THR A 76 6.87 11.61 -29.90
N ALA A 77 7.93 12.42 -29.73
CA ALA A 77 9.25 11.92 -29.35
C ALA A 77 9.22 11.25 -27.96
N VAL A 78 8.53 11.86 -27.00
CA VAL A 78 8.35 11.31 -25.63
C VAL A 78 7.59 9.98 -25.69
N LEU A 79 6.59 9.86 -26.57
CA LEU A 79 5.85 8.61 -26.79
C LEU A 79 6.71 7.53 -27.46
N ALA A 80 7.46 7.88 -28.49
CA ALA A 80 8.35 6.95 -29.20
C ALA A 80 9.49 6.43 -28.30
N GLU A 81 10.01 7.28 -27.40
CA GLU A 81 11.01 6.89 -26.42
C GLU A 81 10.44 5.92 -25.37
N ARG A 82 9.24 6.18 -24.85
CA ARG A 82 8.59 5.29 -23.87
C ARG A 82 8.14 3.96 -24.47
N TYR A 83 7.67 3.99 -25.72
CA TYR A 83 7.07 2.84 -26.39
C TYR A 83 7.83 2.45 -27.66
N PRO A 84 9.10 2.01 -27.56
CA PRO A 84 9.95 1.74 -28.72
C PRO A 84 9.43 0.59 -29.60
N ASN A 85 8.60 -0.30 -29.03
CA ASN A 85 8.01 -1.45 -29.73
C ASN A 85 6.59 -1.17 -30.25
N ALA A 86 6.01 0.01 -29.99
CA ALA A 86 4.69 0.36 -30.45
C ALA A 86 4.73 1.00 -31.85
N LYS A 87 3.66 0.82 -32.62
CA LYS A 87 3.42 1.64 -33.80
C LYS A 87 2.90 3.01 -33.34
N VAL A 88 3.82 3.99 -33.25
CA VAL A 88 3.51 5.39 -32.93
C VAL A 88 3.17 6.15 -34.21
N SER A 89 2.14 6.99 -34.14
CA SER A 89 1.76 7.92 -35.21
C SER A 89 1.28 9.23 -34.60
N GLY A 90 1.27 10.30 -35.38
CA GLY A 90 0.77 11.61 -34.93
C GLY A 90 0.04 12.36 -36.02
N PHE A 91 -0.92 13.20 -35.64
CA PHE A 91 -1.58 14.08 -36.60
C PHE A 91 -1.81 15.48 -36.05
N ASP A 92 -1.91 16.45 -36.95
CA ASP A 92 -2.14 17.86 -36.65
C ASP A 92 -2.86 18.51 -37.84
N THR A 93 -3.63 19.56 -37.58
CA THR A 93 -4.31 20.33 -38.63
C THR A 93 -3.37 21.18 -39.48
N SER A 94 -2.15 21.46 -39.01
CA SER A 94 -1.17 22.32 -39.70
C SER A 94 -0.20 21.52 -40.56
N PRO A 95 -0.19 21.73 -41.90
CA PRO A 95 0.80 21.10 -42.79
C PRO A 95 2.25 21.44 -42.43
N ASP A 96 2.50 22.65 -41.94
CA ASP A 96 3.84 23.08 -41.51
C ASP A 96 4.33 22.36 -40.25
N MET A 97 3.43 22.12 -39.29
CA MET A 97 3.77 21.33 -38.09
C MET A 97 4.11 19.89 -38.47
N ILE A 98 3.31 19.28 -39.34
CA ILE A 98 3.55 17.91 -39.83
C ILE A 98 4.86 17.80 -40.60
N ARG A 99 5.18 18.79 -41.44
CA ARG A 99 6.48 18.83 -42.13
C ARG A 99 7.64 18.83 -41.13
N LYS A 100 7.60 19.70 -40.10
CA LYS A 100 8.63 19.75 -39.04
C LYS A 100 8.66 18.48 -38.18
N ALA A 101 7.51 17.85 -37.92
CA ALA A 101 7.45 16.59 -37.18
C ALA A 101 8.13 15.46 -37.96
N LYS A 102 7.93 15.37 -39.28
CA LYS A 102 8.63 14.42 -40.16
C LYS A 102 10.14 14.66 -40.24
N GLU A 103 10.57 15.92 -40.20
CA GLU A 103 11.99 16.28 -40.10
C GLU A 103 12.59 15.84 -38.75
N THR A 104 11.82 15.95 -37.66
CA THR A 104 12.27 15.64 -36.29
C THR A 104 12.28 14.12 -36.02
N LEU A 105 11.28 13.40 -36.52
CA LEU A 105 11.06 11.96 -36.30
C LEU A 105 10.75 11.27 -37.64
N PRO A 106 11.77 10.99 -38.47
CA PRO A 106 11.56 10.46 -39.82
C PRO A 106 10.98 9.03 -39.86
N ASN A 107 11.07 8.30 -38.75
CA ASN A 107 10.60 6.91 -38.63
C ASN A 107 9.18 6.79 -38.04
N VAL A 108 8.46 7.90 -37.87
CA VAL A 108 7.11 7.94 -37.31
C VAL A 108 6.11 8.37 -38.38
N ASP A 109 4.94 7.73 -38.41
CA ASP A 109 3.87 8.06 -39.36
C ASP A 109 3.18 9.37 -38.94
N PHE A 110 3.18 10.38 -39.83
CA PHE A 110 2.51 11.67 -39.59
C PHE A 110 1.55 12.06 -40.72
N GLU A 111 0.36 12.53 -40.34
CA GLU A 111 -0.69 12.96 -41.27
C GLU A 111 -1.31 14.33 -40.89
N VAL A 112 -1.84 15.01 -41.91
CA VAL A 112 -2.63 16.23 -41.71
C VAL A 112 -4.09 15.80 -41.52
N ALA A 113 -4.62 15.95 -40.31
CA ALA A 113 -5.99 15.52 -39.98
C ALA A 113 -6.62 16.43 -38.91
N ASP A 114 -7.96 16.44 -38.88
CA ASP A 114 -8.75 17.18 -37.89
C ASP A 114 -9.35 16.22 -36.86
N LEU A 115 -9.05 16.47 -35.58
CA LEU A 115 -9.54 15.72 -34.42
C LEU A 115 -11.07 15.56 -34.42
N THR A 116 -11.81 16.57 -34.88
CA THR A 116 -13.28 16.55 -34.91
C THR A 116 -13.87 15.54 -35.90
N SER A 117 -13.05 15.03 -36.81
CA SER A 117 -13.41 14.02 -37.81
C SER A 117 -12.56 12.74 -37.71
N TYR A 118 -11.70 12.64 -36.70
CA TYR A 118 -10.76 11.55 -36.56
C TYR A 118 -11.47 10.23 -36.27
N LYS A 119 -11.19 9.23 -37.09
CA LYS A 119 -11.71 7.87 -36.94
C LYS A 119 -10.62 6.87 -37.35
N PRO A 120 -10.03 6.14 -36.40
CA PRO A 120 -8.99 5.18 -36.75
C PRO A 120 -9.59 3.95 -37.44
N GLU A 121 -8.82 3.34 -38.35
CA GLU A 121 -9.22 2.11 -39.04
C GLU A 121 -9.28 0.89 -38.11
N GLN A 122 -8.50 0.92 -37.03
CA GLN A 122 -8.42 -0.14 -36.01
C GLN A 122 -8.47 0.49 -34.61
N PRO A 123 -8.95 -0.24 -33.59
CA PRO A 123 -8.89 0.24 -32.21
C PRO A 123 -7.47 0.64 -31.79
N VAL A 124 -7.37 1.73 -31.04
CA VAL A 124 -6.10 2.30 -30.58
C VAL A 124 -5.88 1.93 -29.11
N ASP A 125 -4.66 1.62 -28.71
CA ASP A 125 -4.36 1.28 -27.30
C ASP A 125 -4.13 2.54 -26.46
N VAL A 126 -3.49 3.56 -27.03
CA VAL A 126 -3.28 4.87 -26.39
C VAL A 126 -3.57 6.00 -27.36
N LEU A 127 -4.56 6.82 -27.02
CA LEU A 127 -4.76 8.14 -27.61
C LEU A 127 -4.15 9.18 -26.66
N PHE A 128 -3.12 9.88 -27.09
CA PHE A 128 -2.41 10.87 -26.28
C PHE A 128 -2.62 12.26 -26.87
N SER A 129 -2.79 13.29 -26.02
CA SER A 129 -2.91 14.66 -26.50
C SER A 129 -2.36 15.68 -25.50
N ASN A 130 -1.36 16.44 -25.92
CA ASN A 130 -0.77 17.48 -25.10
C ASN A 130 -1.18 18.88 -25.59
N ALA A 131 -2.06 19.54 -24.84
CA ALA A 131 -2.52 20.90 -25.06
C ALA A 131 -3.23 21.14 -26.42
N VAL A 132 -4.25 20.32 -26.73
CA VAL A 132 -5.07 20.47 -27.95
C VAL A 132 -6.54 20.75 -27.65
N PHE A 133 -7.14 20.01 -26.72
CA PHE A 133 -8.59 20.03 -26.49
C PHE A 133 -9.15 21.42 -26.12
N GLN A 134 -8.32 22.33 -25.58
CA GLN A 134 -8.74 23.70 -25.28
C GLN A 134 -9.14 24.51 -26.53
N TRP A 135 -8.67 24.12 -27.71
CA TRP A 135 -9.02 24.76 -28.98
C TRP A 135 -10.37 24.30 -29.54
N LEU A 136 -10.94 23.23 -29.00
CA LEU A 136 -12.27 22.76 -29.39
C LEU A 136 -13.36 23.67 -28.79
N PRO A 137 -14.49 23.88 -29.49
CA PRO A 137 -15.65 24.60 -28.94
C PRO A 137 -16.20 23.91 -27.69
N ASN A 138 -16.63 24.68 -26.69
CA ASN A 138 -17.04 24.13 -25.39
C ASN A 138 -18.07 22.99 -25.49
N GLY A 139 -19.18 23.24 -26.20
CA GLY A 139 -20.27 22.26 -26.34
C GLY A 139 -19.90 20.97 -27.07
N LYS A 140 -18.73 20.88 -27.71
CA LYS A 140 -18.26 19.67 -28.41
C LYS A 140 -17.20 18.88 -27.66
N ARG A 141 -16.59 19.43 -26.60
CA ARG A 141 -15.42 18.83 -25.93
C ARG A 141 -15.73 17.44 -25.36
N ILE A 142 -16.78 17.31 -24.55
CA ILE A 142 -17.16 16.02 -23.96
C ILE A 142 -17.61 15.03 -25.05
N GLU A 143 -18.39 15.49 -26.04
CA GLU A 143 -18.82 14.64 -27.16
C GLU A 143 -17.62 14.02 -27.90
N ILE A 144 -16.61 14.82 -28.23
CA ILE A 144 -15.40 14.35 -28.92
C ILE A 144 -14.60 13.40 -28.04
N VAL A 145 -14.42 13.72 -26.75
CA VAL A 145 -13.72 12.83 -25.80
C VAL A 145 -14.43 11.48 -25.69
N THR A 146 -15.76 11.47 -25.63
CA THR A 146 -16.59 10.26 -25.66
C THR A 146 -16.41 9.46 -26.95
N GLN A 147 -16.38 10.11 -28.11
CA GLN A 147 -16.13 9.45 -29.40
C GLN A 147 -14.74 8.79 -29.44
N LEU A 148 -13.72 9.48 -28.96
CA LEU A 148 -12.35 8.95 -28.87
C LEU A 148 -12.25 7.74 -27.95
N LEU A 149 -12.92 7.77 -26.79
CA LEU A 149 -13.01 6.61 -25.89
C LEU A 149 -13.62 5.39 -26.60
N ASN A 150 -14.63 5.59 -27.45
CA ASN A 150 -15.22 4.50 -28.23
C ASN A 150 -14.23 3.89 -29.24
N HIS A 151 -13.27 4.65 -29.74
CA HIS A 151 -12.22 4.19 -30.65
C HIS A 151 -11.04 3.48 -29.97
N LEU A 152 -11.00 3.44 -28.64
CA LEU A 152 -9.98 2.69 -27.92
C LEU A 152 -10.26 1.18 -27.94
N ALA A 153 -9.20 0.39 -27.92
CA ALA A 153 -9.29 -1.03 -27.56
C ALA A 153 -9.80 -1.18 -26.11
N PRO A 154 -10.43 -2.31 -25.74
CA PRO A 154 -10.75 -2.59 -24.34
C PRO A 154 -9.50 -2.47 -23.44
N GLY A 155 -9.57 -1.68 -22.38
CA GLY A 155 -8.42 -1.36 -21.51
C GLY A 155 -7.42 -0.36 -22.11
N GLY A 156 -7.69 0.21 -23.29
CA GLY A 156 -6.92 1.31 -23.86
C GLY A 156 -7.18 2.63 -23.13
N SER A 157 -6.24 3.58 -23.24
CA SER A 157 -6.31 4.86 -22.53
C SER A 157 -6.40 6.06 -23.48
N LEU A 158 -7.25 7.02 -23.13
CA LEU A 158 -7.20 8.39 -23.64
C LEU A 158 -6.57 9.27 -22.57
N ALA A 159 -5.41 9.83 -22.87
CA ALA A 159 -4.68 10.72 -21.97
C ALA A 159 -4.58 12.10 -22.61
N PHE A 160 -5.11 13.13 -21.95
CA PHE A 160 -4.98 14.49 -22.43
C PHE A 160 -4.71 15.50 -21.32
N GLN A 161 -4.03 16.58 -21.68
CA GLN A 161 -3.74 17.70 -20.79
C GLN A 161 -4.11 19.01 -21.47
N ILE A 162 -4.69 19.95 -20.73
CA ILE A 162 -5.03 21.30 -21.22
C ILE A 162 -4.56 22.40 -20.28
N PRO A 163 -4.06 23.55 -20.80
CA PRO A 163 -3.75 24.70 -19.97
C PRO A 163 -5.02 25.18 -19.27
N TYR A 164 -4.95 25.35 -17.95
CA TYR A 164 -6.09 25.71 -17.10
C TYR A 164 -5.91 27.11 -16.51
N ASN A 165 -5.43 28.03 -17.34
CA ASN A 165 -4.84 29.31 -16.94
C ASN A 165 -5.71 30.54 -17.29
N LEU A 166 -6.96 30.35 -17.73
CA LEU A 166 -7.83 31.47 -18.08
C LEU A 166 -8.10 32.42 -16.91
N ASN A 167 -8.01 31.93 -15.68
CA ASN A 167 -8.19 32.71 -14.45
C ASN A 167 -6.86 33.22 -13.85
N GLU A 168 -5.71 32.83 -14.40
CA GLU A 168 -4.42 33.37 -13.96
C GLU A 168 -4.31 34.86 -14.29
N PRO A 169 -3.58 35.66 -13.49
CA PRO A 169 -3.43 37.08 -13.74
C PRO A 169 -2.98 37.39 -15.17
N SER A 170 -2.06 36.60 -15.72
CA SER A 170 -1.63 36.73 -17.12
C SER A 170 -2.79 36.75 -18.14
N HIS A 171 -3.84 35.95 -17.97
CA HIS A 171 -4.97 35.91 -18.90
C HIS A 171 -6.13 36.82 -18.48
N ALA A 172 -6.36 36.98 -17.17
CA ALA A 172 -7.36 37.89 -16.64
C ALA A 172 -7.05 39.35 -17.05
N LEU A 173 -5.78 39.75 -16.96
CA LEU A 173 -5.33 41.09 -17.32
C LEU A 173 -5.44 41.38 -18.82
N MET A 174 -5.36 40.37 -19.70
CA MET A 174 -5.63 40.59 -21.14
C MET A 174 -7.06 41.06 -21.36
N ARG A 175 -8.03 40.40 -20.71
CA ARG A 175 -9.45 40.77 -20.77
C ARG A 175 -9.70 42.13 -20.13
N GLU A 176 -9.05 42.41 -19.00
CA GLU A 176 -9.17 43.70 -18.33
C GLU A 176 -8.67 44.85 -19.22
N VAL A 177 -7.51 44.73 -19.85
CA VAL A 177 -6.96 45.75 -20.76
C VAL A 177 -7.83 45.89 -22.02
N ALA A 178 -8.36 44.78 -22.54
CA ALA A 178 -9.28 44.78 -23.67
C ALA A 178 -10.60 45.50 -23.37
N ALA A 179 -11.07 45.42 -22.13
CA ALA A 179 -12.32 46.02 -21.67
C ALA A 179 -12.18 47.47 -21.16
N MET A 180 -10.99 48.07 -21.21
CA MET A 180 -10.78 49.43 -20.70
C MET A 180 -11.60 50.48 -21.45
N PRO A 181 -12.38 51.33 -20.76
CA PRO A 181 -13.16 52.38 -21.41
C PRO A 181 -12.26 53.43 -22.05
N ASN A 182 -12.75 54.06 -23.13
CA ASN A 182 -12.08 55.14 -23.87
C ASN A 182 -10.73 54.76 -24.51
N LYS A 183 -10.48 53.46 -24.75
CA LYS A 183 -9.33 52.97 -25.51
C LYS A 183 -9.67 52.70 -26.98
N PRO A 184 -8.73 52.91 -27.91
CA PRO A 184 -9.01 52.81 -29.36
C PRO A 184 -9.34 51.38 -29.81
N TRP A 185 -9.04 50.37 -29.01
CA TRP A 185 -9.27 48.96 -29.32
C TRP A 185 -10.61 48.39 -28.82
N ILE A 186 -11.37 49.08 -27.97
CA ILE A 186 -12.54 48.49 -27.30
C ILE A 186 -13.59 47.97 -28.31
N ASP A 187 -13.92 48.75 -29.33
CA ASP A 187 -14.89 48.35 -30.37
C ASP A 187 -14.32 47.29 -31.32
N ILE A 188 -13.00 47.31 -31.56
CA ILE A 188 -12.32 46.35 -32.43
C ILE A 188 -12.35 44.96 -31.79
N LEU A 189 -11.98 44.89 -30.52
CA LEU A 189 -11.90 43.64 -29.76
C LEU A 189 -13.28 43.10 -29.40
N ALA A 190 -14.27 43.98 -29.14
CA ALA A 190 -15.67 43.57 -28.95
C ALA A 190 -16.24 42.88 -30.21
N ARG A 191 -15.94 43.39 -31.41
CA ARG A 191 -16.37 42.77 -32.68
C ARG A 191 -15.62 41.48 -33.01
N ALA A 192 -14.39 41.34 -32.54
CA ALA A 192 -13.56 40.17 -32.79
C ALA A 192 -13.96 38.92 -31.98
N ASN A 193 -14.87 39.07 -30.99
CA ASN A 193 -15.38 38.00 -30.13
C ASN A 193 -14.27 37.10 -29.56
N ILE A 194 -13.32 37.72 -28.86
CA ILE A 194 -12.06 37.09 -28.44
C ILE A 194 -12.24 36.21 -27.18
N GLU A 195 -13.43 36.19 -26.59
CA GLU A 195 -13.70 35.38 -25.40
C GLU A 195 -13.44 33.89 -25.68
N ARG A 196 -12.60 33.31 -24.83
CA ARG A 196 -12.32 31.88 -24.84
C ARG A 196 -13.25 31.19 -23.86
N ASP A 197 -13.97 30.19 -24.34
CA ASP A 197 -14.81 29.37 -23.48
C ASP A 197 -13.97 28.65 -22.42
N GLN A 198 -14.42 28.70 -21.17
CA GLN A 198 -13.84 27.91 -20.09
C GLN A 198 -13.89 26.42 -20.43
N PHE A 199 -12.83 25.69 -20.06
CA PHE A 199 -12.81 24.24 -20.18
C PHE A 199 -13.76 23.63 -19.14
N PRO A 200 -14.46 22.52 -19.45
CA PRO A 200 -15.28 21.82 -18.47
C PRO A 200 -14.52 21.59 -17.16
N SER A 201 -15.21 21.80 -16.05
CA SER A 201 -14.66 21.58 -14.70
C SER A 201 -14.33 20.11 -14.48
N PRO A 202 -13.42 19.77 -13.53
CA PRO A 202 -13.13 18.38 -13.18
C PRO A 202 -14.38 17.55 -12.88
N THR A 203 -15.39 18.15 -12.23
CA THR A 203 -16.68 17.50 -11.94
C THR A 203 -17.48 17.20 -13.22
N GLU A 204 -17.58 18.14 -14.15
CA GLU A 204 -18.28 17.91 -15.43
C GLU A 204 -17.59 16.84 -16.28
N ILE A 205 -16.24 16.82 -16.28
CA ILE A 205 -15.46 15.78 -16.96
C ILE A 205 -15.70 14.42 -16.28
N TRP A 206 -15.67 14.38 -14.94
CA TRP A 206 -15.91 13.17 -14.19
C TRP A 206 -17.29 12.57 -14.50
N ASP A 207 -18.35 13.35 -14.35
CA ASP A 207 -19.72 12.88 -14.57
C ASP A 207 -19.98 12.51 -16.04
N GLY A 208 -19.37 13.24 -16.98
CA GLY A 208 -19.53 12.98 -18.42
C GLY A 208 -18.79 11.73 -18.90
N LEU A 209 -17.65 11.38 -18.31
CA LEU A 209 -16.79 10.29 -18.80
C LEU A 209 -16.83 9.03 -17.96
N LYS A 210 -17.03 9.13 -16.64
CA LYS A 210 -16.95 7.98 -15.73
C LYS A 210 -17.84 6.79 -16.14
N PRO A 211 -19.06 6.96 -16.68
CA PRO A 211 -19.89 5.84 -17.14
C PRO A 211 -19.27 5.00 -18.26
N LEU A 212 -18.31 5.55 -19.02
CA LEU A 212 -17.67 4.90 -20.17
C LEU A 212 -16.29 4.32 -19.82
N CYS A 213 -15.78 4.62 -18.63
CA CYS A 213 -14.40 4.35 -18.23
C CYS A 213 -14.35 3.33 -17.09
N ALA A 214 -13.48 2.33 -17.19
CA ALA A 214 -13.13 1.49 -16.05
C ALA A 214 -12.42 2.34 -14.99
N ASP A 215 -11.49 3.19 -15.44
CA ASP A 215 -10.72 4.09 -14.59
C ASP A 215 -10.65 5.49 -15.19
N LEU A 216 -10.66 6.50 -14.33
CA LEU A 216 -10.61 7.91 -14.71
C LEU A 216 -9.81 8.66 -13.66
N ASP A 217 -8.61 9.11 -14.04
CA ASP A 217 -7.74 9.95 -13.23
C ASP A 217 -7.81 11.39 -13.74
N ILE A 218 -8.05 12.34 -12.84
CA ILE A 218 -8.12 13.77 -13.14
C ILE A 218 -7.33 14.50 -12.07
N TRP A 219 -6.29 15.23 -12.47
CA TRP A 219 -5.50 16.03 -11.54
C TRP A 219 -5.13 17.38 -12.15
N GLN A 220 -4.79 18.34 -11.28
CA GLN A 220 -4.31 19.65 -11.66
C GLN A 220 -2.91 19.88 -11.10
N THR A 221 -2.00 20.37 -11.95
CA THR A 221 -0.65 20.76 -11.53
C THR A 221 -0.40 22.20 -11.95
N THR A 222 0.09 23.03 -11.02
CA THR A 222 0.58 24.38 -11.32
C THR A 222 2.09 24.36 -11.44
N TYR A 223 2.60 24.56 -12.65
CA TYR A 223 4.03 24.68 -12.89
C TYR A 223 4.48 26.12 -12.66
N MET A 224 5.55 26.32 -11.89
CA MET A 224 6.17 27.63 -11.72
C MET A 224 7.29 27.77 -12.76
N HIS A 225 7.09 28.62 -13.75
CA HIS A 225 8.14 28.93 -14.72
C HIS A 225 8.90 30.19 -14.30
N VAL A 226 10.22 30.08 -14.22
CA VAL A 226 11.09 31.22 -13.91
C VAL A 226 11.31 32.03 -15.17
N MET A 227 10.84 33.28 -15.17
CA MET A 227 11.02 34.24 -16.25
C MET A 227 12.14 35.21 -15.88
N GLU A 228 12.98 35.57 -16.85
CA GLU A 228 14.06 36.54 -16.62
C GLU A 228 13.52 37.91 -16.16
N ASN A 229 12.33 38.29 -16.61
CA ASN A 229 11.64 39.53 -16.25
C ASN A 229 10.15 39.46 -16.68
N HIS A 230 9.38 40.52 -16.41
CA HIS A 230 7.97 40.62 -16.80
C HIS A 230 7.75 40.64 -18.31
N GLU A 231 8.68 41.22 -19.07
CA GLU A 231 8.66 41.19 -20.53
C GLU A 231 8.77 39.74 -21.05
N GLY A 232 9.49 38.87 -20.33
CA GLY A 232 9.50 37.42 -20.55
C GLY A 232 8.13 36.77 -20.43
N ILE A 233 7.26 37.23 -19.50
CA ILE A 233 5.87 36.78 -19.41
C ILE A 233 5.10 37.17 -20.66
N VAL A 234 5.24 38.42 -21.14
CA VAL A 234 4.60 38.89 -22.38
C VAL A 234 5.00 38.03 -23.57
N GLU A 235 6.31 37.77 -23.74
CA GLU A 235 6.82 36.91 -24.79
C GLU A 235 6.29 35.47 -24.69
N TRP A 236 6.18 34.93 -23.47
CA TRP A 236 5.62 33.60 -23.25
C TRP A 236 4.15 33.52 -23.69
N VAL A 237 3.32 34.48 -23.27
CA VAL A 237 1.88 34.45 -23.52
C VAL A 237 1.47 34.87 -24.94
N LYS A 238 2.37 35.50 -25.71
CA LYS A 238 2.19 35.65 -27.18
C LYS A 238 1.97 34.29 -27.86
N GLY A 239 2.60 33.23 -27.36
CA GLY A 239 2.43 31.88 -27.89
C GLY A 239 1.22 31.11 -27.34
N THR A 240 0.49 31.64 -26.35
CA THR A 240 -0.54 30.86 -25.63
C THR A 240 -1.89 31.57 -25.46
N GLY A 241 -1.97 32.89 -25.64
CA GLY A 241 -3.22 33.62 -25.42
C GLY A 241 -3.29 35.07 -25.93
N LEU A 242 -2.16 35.78 -26.07
CA LEU A 242 -2.17 37.24 -26.28
C LEU A 242 -2.46 37.67 -27.72
N ARG A 243 -2.02 36.90 -28.73
CA ARG A 243 -2.16 37.23 -30.16
C ARG A 243 -3.57 37.68 -30.59
N PRO A 244 -4.66 36.98 -30.23
CA PRO A 244 -6.02 37.42 -30.53
C PRO A 244 -6.37 38.84 -30.07
N TYR A 245 -5.71 39.36 -29.03
CA TYR A 245 -5.93 40.70 -28.50
C TYR A 245 -5.10 41.77 -29.21
N VAL A 246 -3.96 41.40 -29.81
CA VAL A 246 -3.00 42.35 -30.38
C VAL A 246 -2.96 42.33 -31.91
N ASP A 247 -3.21 41.19 -32.54
CA ASP A 247 -3.16 41.03 -34.00
C ASP A 247 -4.24 41.84 -34.74
N PRO A 248 -5.45 42.08 -34.20
CA PRO A 248 -6.45 42.94 -34.83
C PRO A 248 -6.14 44.44 -34.76
N LEU A 249 -5.14 44.85 -33.96
CA LEU A 249 -4.85 46.25 -33.68
C LEU A 249 -3.84 46.83 -34.66
N ASP A 250 -3.94 48.12 -34.94
CA ASP A 250 -2.85 48.83 -35.62
C ASP A 250 -1.61 48.95 -34.71
N GLU A 251 -0.45 49.27 -35.29
CA GLU A 251 0.81 49.27 -34.53
C GLU A 251 0.81 50.23 -33.34
N LYS A 252 0.14 51.38 -33.45
CA LYS A 252 0.07 52.36 -32.35
C LYS A 252 -0.79 51.83 -31.20
N ALA A 253 -1.96 51.28 -31.51
CA ALA A 253 -2.86 50.66 -30.55
C ALA A 253 -2.22 49.43 -29.89
N LYS A 254 -1.46 48.65 -30.66
CA LYS A 254 -0.73 47.46 -30.18
C LYS A 254 0.39 47.80 -29.22
N GLU A 255 1.21 48.82 -29.52
CA GLU A 255 2.24 49.33 -28.61
C GLU A 255 1.64 49.79 -27.29
N GLU A 256 0.56 50.58 -27.36
CA GLU A 256 -0.13 51.08 -26.16
C GLU A 256 -0.76 49.93 -25.35
N PHE A 257 -1.41 48.95 -26.02
CA PHE A 257 -1.98 47.76 -25.37
C PHE A 257 -0.91 46.97 -24.60
N ILE A 258 0.21 46.66 -25.27
CA ILE A 258 1.32 45.90 -24.66
C ILE A 258 1.92 46.68 -23.50
N SER A 259 2.09 48.00 -23.62
CA SER A 259 2.62 48.84 -22.55
C SER A 259 1.74 48.80 -21.30
N ILE A 260 0.41 48.93 -21.46
CA ILE A 260 -0.53 48.89 -20.33
C ILE A 260 -0.58 47.49 -19.71
N TYR A 261 -0.65 46.46 -20.55
CA TYR A 261 -0.65 45.07 -20.11
C TYR A 261 0.62 44.72 -19.32
N LEU A 262 1.80 45.15 -19.79
CA LEU A 262 3.07 44.98 -19.09
C LEU A 262 3.10 45.70 -17.74
N GLY A 263 2.55 46.92 -17.65
CA GLY A 263 2.41 47.65 -16.39
C GLY A 263 1.60 46.85 -15.36
N LYS A 264 0.46 46.30 -15.77
CA LYS A 264 -0.37 45.46 -14.91
C LYS A 264 0.28 44.13 -14.53
N LEU A 265 1.06 43.53 -15.43
CA LEU A 265 1.86 42.34 -15.10
C LEU A 265 2.90 42.64 -14.02
N LYS A 266 3.52 43.83 -14.03
CA LYS A 266 4.49 44.26 -13.01
C LYS A 266 3.84 44.39 -11.62
N GLU A 267 2.59 44.80 -11.57
CA GLU A 267 1.80 44.85 -10.33
C GLU A 267 1.40 43.45 -9.86
N ALA A 268 1.00 42.57 -10.78
CA ALA A 268 0.46 41.25 -10.44
C ALA A 268 1.53 40.20 -10.11
N TYR A 269 2.76 40.35 -10.62
CA TYR A 269 3.83 39.38 -10.43
C TYR A 269 5.04 40.02 -9.74
N THR A 270 5.28 39.67 -8.48
CA THR A 270 6.41 40.21 -7.71
C THR A 270 7.75 39.66 -8.20
N ALA A 271 8.72 40.55 -8.42
CA ALA A 271 10.11 40.16 -8.71
C ALA A 271 10.76 39.52 -7.48
N GLN A 272 11.53 38.45 -7.72
CA GLN A 272 12.24 37.71 -6.69
C GLN A 272 13.58 38.37 -6.35
N VAL A 273 14.29 37.82 -5.36
CA VAL A 273 15.57 38.36 -4.86
C VAL A 273 16.66 38.48 -5.94
N ASP A 274 16.57 37.67 -6.99
CA ASP A 274 17.49 37.65 -8.13
C ASP A 274 16.98 38.49 -9.33
N GLY A 275 15.87 39.22 -9.15
CA GLY A 275 15.22 40.03 -10.18
C GLY A 275 14.32 39.24 -11.15
N LYS A 276 14.26 37.90 -11.04
CA LYS A 276 13.42 37.06 -11.89
C LYS A 276 11.96 37.07 -11.44
N VAL A 277 11.06 36.57 -12.28
CA VAL A 277 9.62 36.56 -12.00
C VAL A 277 9.09 35.13 -12.13
N LEU A 278 8.25 34.70 -11.19
CA LEU A 278 7.65 33.37 -11.21
C LEU A 278 6.27 33.42 -11.88
N LEU A 279 6.14 32.72 -13.01
CA LEU A 279 4.88 32.57 -13.74
C LEU A 279 4.21 31.24 -13.35
N PRO A 280 3.15 31.23 -12.54
CA PRO A 280 2.30 30.06 -12.33
C PRO A 280 1.57 29.68 -13.64
N TYR A 281 1.58 28.38 -13.94
CA TYR A 281 0.97 27.83 -15.15
C TYR A 281 0.17 26.57 -14.80
N PRO A 282 -1.09 26.73 -14.32
CA PRO A 282 -1.98 25.63 -14.01
C PRO A 282 -2.34 24.84 -15.27
N ARG A 283 -2.38 23.52 -15.11
CA ARG A 283 -2.68 22.54 -16.14
C ARG A 283 -3.60 21.48 -15.56
N LEU A 284 -4.67 21.17 -16.29
CA LEU A 284 -5.57 20.07 -15.98
C LEU A 284 -5.15 18.86 -16.82
N PHE A 285 -5.09 17.70 -16.19
CA PHE A 285 -4.72 16.43 -16.78
C PHE A 285 -5.85 15.43 -16.59
N VAL A 286 -6.06 14.58 -17.60
CA VAL A 286 -7.10 13.56 -17.61
C VAL A 286 -6.51 12.31 -18.24
N VAL A 287 -6.63 11.17 -17.55
CA VAL A 287 -6.33 9.83 -18.08
C VAL A 287 -7.58 8.98 -17.91
N ALA A 288 -8.20 8.59 -19.02
CA ALA A 288 -9.42 7.83 -19.07
C ALA A 288 -9.16 6.45 -19.70
N THR A 289 -9.39 5.38 -18.94
CA THR A 289 -9.20 4.00 -19.41
C THR A 289 -10.55 3.38 -19.81
N LYS A 290 -10.67 2.93 -21.06
CA LYS A 290 -11.91 2.32 -21.59
C LYS A 290 -12.27 1.05 -20.81
N ALA A 291 -13.55 0.92 -20.45
CA ALA A 291 -14.06 -0.30 -19.84
C ALA A 291 -14.00 -1.52 -20.78
N TYR A 292 -13.85 -2.72 -20.21
CA TYR A 292 -13.96 -3.98 -20.97
C TYR A 292 -15.43 -4.25 -21.29
N GLU A 293 -15.74 -4.71 -22.52
CA GLU A 293 -17.10 -4.91 -23.03
C GLU A 293 -17.98 -5.89 -22.21
N THR A 294 -17.41 -6.62 -21.25
CA THR A 294 -18.14 -7.53 -20.37
C THR A 294 -18.97 -6.86 -19.26
N LEU A 295 -18.99 -5.52 -19.18
CA LEU A 295 -19.69 -4.76 -18.12
C LEU A 295 -20.95 -3.99 -18.56
N LEU A 296 -21.41 -4.15 -19.82
CA LEU A 296 -22.62 -3.50 -20.34
C LEU A 296 -23.76 -4.49 -20.62
N LEU A 297 -24.07 -5.36 -19.66
CA LEU A 297 -25.39 -5.99 -19.57
C LEU A 297 -26.21 -5.28 -18.49
N ASN A 298 -26.96 -4.28 -18.95
CA ASN A 298 -28.19 -3.73 -18.36
C ASN A 298 -28.22 -3.46 -16.84
N PHE A 299 -27.59 -2.36 -16.42
CA PHE A 299 -27.85 -1.73 -15.11
C PHE A 299 -29.20 -0.99 -15.01
N HIS A 300 -30.09 -1.10 -16.01
CA HIS A 300 -31.36 -0.36 -16.03
C HIS A 300 -32.59 -1.10 -15.51
N ASP A 301 -32.51 -2.38 -15.12
CA ASP A 301 -33.70 -3.17 -14.76
C ASP A 301 -33.69 -3.84 -13.37
N ILE A 302 -32.86 -3.42 -12.41
CA ILE A 302 -32.96 -3.89 -11.02
C ILE A 302 -33.26 -2.73 -10.07
N LEU A 303 -34.52 -2.29 -10.10
CA LEU A 303 -35.14 -1.60 -8.97
C LEU A 303 -35.37 -2.63 -7.85
N ILE A 304 -34.45 -2.68 -6.87
CA ILE A 304 -34.70 -3.37 -5.61
C ILE A 304 -35.73 -2.54 -4.82
N PRO A 305 -36.90 -3.09 -4.44
CA PRO A 305 -37.86 -2.37 -3.61
C PRO A 305 -37.32 -2.23 -2.17
N PRO A 306 -37.73 -1.20 -1.42
CA PRO A 306 -37.30 -1.03 -0.04
C PRO A 306 -37.81 -2.19 0.83
N ILE A 307 -36.90 -2.92 1.46
CA ILE A 307 -37.25 -3.93 2.47
C ILE A 307 -37.67 -3.19 3.75
N PRO A 308 -38.76 -3.58 4.43
CA PRO A 308 -39.33 -2.81 5.53
C PRO A 308 -38.46 -2.84 6.79
N VAL A 309 -38.35 -1.68 7.43
CA VAL A 309 -37.88 -1.52 8.80
C VAL A 309 -38.84 -2.27 9.74
N TYR A 310 -38.40 -3.40 10.30
CA TYR A 310 -39.11 -4.03 11.42
C TYR A 310 -38.75 -3.30 12.72
N ARG A 311 -39.69 -2.48 13.19
CA ARG A 311 -39.71 -1.96 14.57
C ARG A 311 -40.02 -3.10 15.55
N SER A 312 -39.23 -3.17 16.61
CA SER A 312 -39.56 -3.53 18.00
C SER A 312 -40.66 -4.59 18.23
N ILE A 313 -40.24 -5.74 18.76
CA ILE A 313 -41.02 -6.49 19.75
C ILE A 313 -40.12 -6.75 20.96
N LYS A 314 -40.28 -5.93 22.00
CA LYS A 314 -39.96 -6.30 23.39
C LYS A 314 -41.10 -7.19 23.90
N ASN A 315 -40.81 -8.44 24.24
CA ASN A 315 -41.03 -9.03 25.57
C ASN A 315 -41.13 -10.57 25.55
N SER A 316 -40.71 -11.10 26.70
CA SER A 316 -41.03 -12.40 27.30
C SER A 316 -40.47 -13.65 26.63
N PHE A 317 -39.35 -14.15 27.17
CA PHE A 317 -39.29 -15.51 27.71
C PHE A 317 -38.33 -15.56 28.90
N THR A 318 -38.92 -15.63 30.09
CA THR A 318 -38.32 -16.12 31.33
C THR A 318 -38.05 -17.62 31.19
N CYS A 319 -36.86 -18.10 31.54
CA CYS A 319 -36.64 -19.52 31.82
C CYS A 319 -35.96 -19.70 33.18
N HIS A 320 -36.62 -20.53 33.98
CA HIS A 320 -36.33 -20.81 35.39
C HIS A 320 -35.05 -21.61 35.62
N HIS A 321 -34.41 -21.29 36.75
CA HIS A 321 -33.63 -22.23 37.54
C HIS A 321 -34.41 -23.54 37.77
N ARG A 322 -33.78 -24.69 37.47
CA ARG A 322 -34.00 -25.92 38.23
C ARG A 322 -32.72 -26.75 38.31
N SER A 323 -32.48 -27.17 39.54
CA SER A 323 -31.34 -27.90 40.10
C SER A 323 -31.51 -29.42 39.96
N LEU A 324 -30.39 -30.12 39.70
CA LEU A 324 -29.98 -31.42 40.26
C LEU A 324 -30.83 -32.69 39.97
N PRO A 325 -30.24 -33.92 39.91
CA PRO A 325 -29.42 -34.48 41.00
C PRO A 325 -28.16 -35.28 40.61
N PHE A 326 -27.46 -35.64 41.69
CA PHE A 326 -26.13 -36.23 41.83
C PHE A 326 -26.21 -37.74 42.12
N LEU A 327 -25.07 -38.43 41.90
CA LEU A 327 -24.58 -39.70 42.49
C LEU A 327 -25.03 -41.04 41.87
N PRO A 328 -24.32 -42.19 42.10
CA PRO A 328 -22.86 -42.41 42.28
C PRO A 328 -22.33 -43.75 41.64
N GLY A 329 -21.00 -43.98 41.62
CA GLY A 329 -20.49 -45.36 41.60
C GLY A 329 -19.01 -45.64 41.24
N ILE A 330 -18.17 -45.85 42.29
CA ILE A 330 -17.12 -46.91 42.45
C ILE A 330 -15.96 -46.92 41.42
N ALA A 331 -14.72 -46.47 41.73
CA ALA A 331 -13.67 -46.95 42.65
C ALA A 331 -12.80 -48.15 42.19
N LYS A 332 -11.48 -47.94 42.31
CA LYS A 332 -10.33 -48.88 42.41
C LYS A 332 -9.73 -49.51 41.14
N ASN A 333 -8.48 -49.17 40.82
CA ASN A 333 -7.32 -49.95 41.30
C ASN A 333 -5.97 -49.23 41.13
N ILE A 334 -5.16 -49.42 42.16
CA ILE A 334 -3.73 -49.09 42.30
C ILE A 334 -2.94 -50.32 41.85
N THR A 335 -1.90 -50.16 41.03
CA THR A 335 -0.62 -50.86 41.27
C THR A 335 0.56 -50.20 40.58
N THR A 336 1.47 -49.75 41.44
CA THR A 336 2.88 -49.44 41.23
C THR A 336 3.64 -50.67 40.71
N THR A 337 4.61 -50.51 39.81
CA THR A 337 5.86 -51.31 39.82
C THR A 337 7.02 -50.46 39.31
N THR A 338 8.03 -50.39 40.16
CA THR A 338 9.33 -49.70 40.08
C THR A 338 10.36 -50.56 39.32
N ILE A 339 11.56 -49.98 39.12
CA ILE A 339 12.89 -50.59 38.82
C ILE A 339 13.30 -50.44 37.34
N CYS A 340 14.53 -50.13 36.95
CA CYS A 340 15.67 -49.35 37.46
C CYS A 340 16.75 -49.45 36.37
N MET A 341 17.53 -48.38 36.18
CA MET A 341 18.98 -48.34 35.84
C MET A 341 19.59 -49.36 34.85
N ALA A 342 20.29 -48.82 33.84
CA ALA A 342 21.71 -49.15 33.64
C ALA A 342 22.41 -48.07 32.81
N ASP A 343 23.36 -47.40 33.45
CA ASP A 343 24.46 -46.67 32.83
C ASP A 343 25.35 -47.60 31.98
N ARG A 344 26.00 -47.04 30.95
CA ARG A 344 27.41 -47.32 30.64
C ARG A 344 28.01 -46.32 29.65
N GLU A 345 29.03 -45.66 30.14
CA GLU A 345 30.01 -44.82 29.45
C GLU A 345 31.01 -45.62 28.60
N GLU A 346 31.64 -44.87 27.69
CA GLU A 346 33.01 -45.00 27.15
C GLU A 346 33.41 -46.22 26.30
N SER A 347 33.79 -45.96 25.05
CA SER A 347 35.20 -46.05 24.61
C SER A 347 35.35 -45.78 23.10
N SER A 348 36.24 -44.83 22.78
CA SER A 348 36.86 -44.69 21.44
C SER A 348 37.78 -45.88 21.14
N PRO A 349 38.12 -46.12 19.87
CA PRO A 349 39.51 -45.87 19.51
C PRO A 349 39.70 -45.21 18.14
N ALA A 350 40.89 -44.65 17.99
CA ALA A 350 41.36 -43.84 16.89
C ALA A 350 42.07 -44.66 15.79
N LEU A 351 42.13 -44.02 14.62
CA LEU A 351 43.25 -43.99 13.66
C LEU A 351 43.81 -45.31 13.11
N GLU A 352 43.51 -45.56 11.83
CA GLU A 352 44.50 -46.08 10.88
C GLU A 352 44.36 -45.36 9.52
N ALA A 353 45.48 -44.86 9.02
CA ALA A 353 45.72 -44.50 7.63
C ALA A 353 46.95 -45.28 7.17
N PRO A 354 47.06 -45.64 5.88
CA PRO A 354 48.30 -45.29 5.20
C PRO A 354 48.17 -44.89 3.72
N SER A 355 49.23 -44.19 3.30
CA SER A 355 49.96 -44.19 2.02
C SER A 355 49.52 -43.33 0.82
N ASP A 356 50.44 -42.43 0.48
CA ASP A 356 50.74 -41.70 -0.76
C ASP A 356 50.81 -42.58 -2.03
N GLU A 357 50.37 -42.04 -3.18
CA GLU A 357 51.18 -41.92 -4.42
C GLU A 357 50.43 -41.18 -5.55
N GLY A 358 51.08 -40.14 -6.13
CA GLY A 358 51.03 -39.81 -7.57
C GLY A 358 49.93 -38.84 -8.12
N PRO A 359 50.28 -37.74 -8.82
CA PRO A 359 49.34 -36.70 -9.25
C PRO A 359 48.74 -36.97 -10.65
N PRO A 360 47.47 -36.59 -10.93
CA PRO A 360 47.01 -36.47 -12.30
C PRO A 360 46.89 -35.01 -12.77
N SER A 361 47.41 -34.84 -13.97
CA SER A 361 47.39 -33.73 -14.91
C SER A 361 46.18 -32.78 -14.91
N LYS A 362 46.51 -31.51 -15.14
CA LYS A 362 45.64 -30.38 -15.47
C LYS A 362 44.59 -30.70 -16.56
N ARG A 363 43.31 -30.57 -16.20
CA ARG A 363 42.25 -30.05 -17.09
C ARG A 363 41.34 -29.11 -16.30
N GLN A 364 41.76 -27.84 -16.20
CA GLN A 364 40.88 -26.74 -15.82
C GLN A 364 39.80 -26.56 -16.89
N ARG A 365 38.56 -26.94 -16.58
CA ARG A 365 37.38 -26.23 -17.10
C ARG A 365 36.98 -25.25 -16.01
N GLY A 366 37.14 -23.96 -16.28
CA GLY A 366 36.83 -22.89 -15.34
C GLY A 366 35.37 -22.94 -14.93
N PHE A 367 35.12 -23.22 -13.66
CA PHE A 367 33.88 -22.80 -13.00
C PHE A 367 33.96 -21.29 -12.88
N ILE A 368 33.16 -20.58 -13.69
CA ILE A 368 32.89 -19.16 -13.47
C ILE A 368 32.12 -19.07 -12.16
N ALA A 369 32.78 -18.56 -11.11
CA ALA A 369 32.13 -18.28 -9.84
C ALA A 369 30.99 -17.28 -10.08
N ARG A 370 29.75 -17.69 -9.76
CA ARG A 370 28.55 -16.87 -9.87
C ARG A 370 28.70 -15.66 -8.92
N GLN A 371 28.62 -14.46 -9.48
CA GLN A 371 28.55 -13.22 -8.69
C GLN A 371 27.24 -13.19 -7.91
N ALA A 372 27.33 -12.85 -6.62
CA ALA A 372 26.17 -12.69 -5.75
C ALA A 372 25.22 -11.61 -6.30
N THR A 373 23.92 -11.90 -6.27
CA THR A 373 22.88 -10.95 -6.66
C THR A 373 22.75 -9.82 -5.62
N ARG A 374 22.30 -8.63 -6.04
CA ARG A 374 22.11 -7.43 -5.18
C ARG A 374 21.24 -7.69 -3.93
N ASN A 375 20.37 -8.70 -3.97
CA ASN A 375 19.54 -9.15 -2.84
C ASN A 375 20.29 -10.05 -1.84
N GLU A 376 21.26 -10.85 -2.30
CA GLU A 376 22.15 -11.64 -1.43
C GLU A 376 23.12 -10.73 -0.65
N ALA A 377 23.47 -9.58 -1.21
CA ALA A 377 24.23 -8.54 -0.52
C ALA A 377 23.45 -7.88 0.62
N SER A 378 22.13 -7.69 0.47
CA SER A 378 21.27 -7.05 1.50
C SER A 378 20.92 -8.01 2.64
N LEU A 379 20.60 -9.27 2.34
CA LEU A 379 20.42 -10.32 3.35
C LEU A 379 21.75 -10.63 4.06
N GLY A 380 22.83 -10.71 3.29
CA GLY A 380 24.19 -10.81 3.82
C GLY A 380 24.56 -9.62 4.70
N MET A 381 24.14 -8.40 4.35
CA MET A 381 24.38 -7.20 5.15
C MET A 381 23.60 -7.21 6.47
N ILE A 382 22.33 -7.62 6.47
CA ILE A 382 21.52 -7.75 7.70
C ILE A 382 22.08 -8.85 8.60
N VAL A 383 22.43 -10.00 8.03
CA VAL A 383 23.02 -11.10 8.78
C VAL A 383 24.45 -10.79 9.24
N ASN A 384 25.21 -10.00 8.46
CA ASN A 384 26.53 -9.50 8.88
C ASN A 384 26.41 -8.36 9.91
N ILE A 385 25.33 -7.57 9.92
CA ILE A 385 25.02 -6.58 10.97
C ILE A 385 24.71 -7.32 12.28
N LEU A 386 23.91 -8.38 12.23
CA LEU A 386 23.68 -9.28 13.36
C LEU A 386 25.00 -9.88 13.87
N ARG A 387 25.90 -10.33 12.96
CA ARG A 387 27.23 -10.87 13.30
C ARG A 387 28.22 -9.83 13.85
N ARG A 388 28.22 -8.58 13.35
CA ARG A 388 29.18 -7.53 13.77
C ARG A 388 28.92 -7.00 15.17
N ILE A 389 27.67 -7.09 15.63
CA ILE A 389 27.27 -6.75 17.00
C ILE A 389 27.77 -7.82 17.98
N GLU A 390 27.91 -9.08 17.53
CA GLU A 390 28.32 -10.22 18.35
C GLU A 390 29.85 -10.39 18.44
N GLY A 391 30.58 -10.30 17.31
CA GLY A 391 32.03 -10.54 17.25
C GLY A 391 32.93 -9.52 17.94
N LYS A 392 32.39 -8.51 18.63
CA LYS A 392 33.16 -7.56 19.46
C LYS A 392 32.88 -7.67 20.96
N ILE A 393 31.97 -8.56 21.37
CA ILE A 393 31.74 -8.86 22.79
C ILE A 393 32.64 -10.02 23.25
N ASP A 394 32.97 -10.98 22.37
CA ASP A 394 33.83 -12.12 22.73
C ASP A 394 35.33 -11.81 22.87
N ASP A 395 35.84 -10.71 22.29
CA ASP A 395 37.22 -10.25 22.51
C ASP A 395 37.37 -9.32 23.74
N GLY A 396 36.26 -9.03 24.43
CA GLY A 396 36.24 -8.26 25.66
C GLY A 396 36.36 -9.16 26.89
N LYS A 397 37.57 -9.68 27.17
CA LYS A 397 37.87 -10.14 28.54
C LYS A 397 37.50 -9.03 29.52
N GLN A 398 36.61 -9.35 30.45
CA GLN A 398 36.17 -8.58 31.63
C GLN A 398 36.93 -7.26 31.83
N THR A 399 36.34 -6.15 31.40
CA THR A 399 36.68 -4.84 31.94
C THR A 399 35.40 -4.03 32.09
N ASP A 400 35.18 -3.48 33.28
CA ASP A 400 34.08 -2.60 33.65
C ASP A 400 34.06 -1.37 32.73
N ALA A 401 33.30 -1.43 31.64
CA ALA A 401 33.06 -0.30 30.76
C ALA A 401 31.65 0.26 30.98
N THR A 402 31.56 1.57 31.13
CA THR A 402 30.30 2.28 31.44
C THR A 402 29.35 2.32 30.23
N PRO A 403 28.03 2.48 30.42
CA PRO A 403 27.04 2.47 29.32
C PRO A 403 27.31 3.46 28.17
N LEU A 404 28.02 4.55 28.47
CA LEU A 404 28.45 5.56 27.50
C LEU A 404 29.50 5.02 26.52
N GLU A 405 30.34 4.08 26.95
CA GLU A 405 31.36 3.43 26.12
C GLU A 405 30.74 2.38 25.18
N ALA A 406 29.77 1.60 25.67
CA ALA A 406 29.00 0.67 24.82
C ALA A 406 28.23 1.40 23.70
N ALA A 407 27.60 2.55 24.02
CA ALA A 407 26.93 3.41 23.04
C ALA A 407 27.93 4.03 22.02
N ARG A 408 29.13 4.40 22.47
CA ARG A 408 30.23 4.86 21.60
C ARG A 408 30.76 3.76 20.69
N MET A 409 30.81 2.52 21.16
CA MET A 409 31.25 1.37 20.35
C MET A 409 30.22 0.99 19.28
N LEU A 410 28.91 1.05 19.57
CA LEU A 410 27.82 0.92 18.59
C LEU A 410 27.84 2.04 17.53
N SER A 411 28.06 3.29 17.95
CA SER A 411 28.26 4.44 17.05
C SER A 411 29.47 4.26 16.13
N THR A 412 30.55 3.63 16.62
CA THR A 412 31.78 3.40 15.86
C THR A 412 31.65 2.19 14.90
N ALA A 413 30.88 1.16 15.27
CA ALA A 413 30.63 -0.02 14.44
C ALA A 413 29.76 0.26 13.20
N LEU A 414 28.98 1.35 13.24
CA LEU A 414 28.06 1.79 12.19
C LEU A 414 28.66 2.86 11.24
N ARG A 415 29.96 3.19 11.34
CA ARG A 415 30.63 4.06 10.37
C ARG A 415 31.06 3.30 9.10
N PRO A 416 30.95 3.90 7.90
CA PRO A 416 31.48 3.30 6.67
C PRO A 416 33.01 3.15 6.73
N PHE A 417 33.54 2.03 6.24
CA PHE A 417 34.99 1.76 6.15
C PHE A 417 35.60 2.55 4.98
N ASN A 418 36.71 3.26 5.20
CA ASN A 418 37.53 3.88 4.15
C ASN A 418 38.88 3.10 4.03
N PRO A 419 39.12 2.33 2.96
CA PRO A 419 40.33 1.53 2.84
C PRO A 419 41.41 2.34 2.10
N LYS A 420 42.21 3.13 2.84
CA LYS A 420 43.63 3.43 2.57
C LYS A 420 44.22 4.29 3.70
N SER A 421 45.17 3.71 4.44
CA SER A 421 46.00 4.30 5.52
C SER A 421 47.11 5.23 4.95
N PRO A 422 47.99 5.86 5.75
CA PRO A 422 47.83 6.64 6.99
C PRO A 422 48.36 8.10 6.86
N ALA A 423 48.15 8.89 7.92
CA ALA A 423 48.87 10.12 8.29
C ALA A 423 48.53 11.47 7.61
N ASN A 424 48.43 12.46 8.49
CA ASN A 424 48.53 13.92 8.34
C ASN A 424 47.26 14.73 7.97
N SER A 425 46.73 15.32 9.06
CA SER A 425 46.37 16.73 9.25
C SER A 425 45.43 17.44 8.27
N SER A 426 44.37 17.96 8.89
CA SER A 426 43.66 19.23 8.66
C SER A 426 42.81 19.38 7.40
N GLU A 427 41.53 19.68 7.69
CA GLU A 427 40.58 20.51 6.94
C GLU A 427 39.46 19.86 6.10
N VAL A 428 38.25 20.00 6.69
CA VAL A 428 36.97 20.42 6.09
C VAL A 428 36.07 19.36 5.40
N LEU A 429 34.88 19.22 6.01
CA LEU A 429 33.56 18.81 5.51
C LEU A 429 33.47 18.37 4.04
N GLY A 430 33.30 17.07 3.82
CA GLY A 430 32.89 16.49 2.55
C GLY A 430 32.21 15.13 2.76
N VAL A 431 30.94 15.03 2.38
CA VAL A 431 30.17 13.78 2.33
C VAL A 431 30.86 12.81 1.35
N PRO A 432 31.27 11.59 1.73
CA PRO A 432 31.94 10.70 0.80
C PRO A 432 30.99 10.04 -0.21
N SER A 433 31.42 10.12 -1.47
CA SER A 433 30.91 9.45 -2.67
C SER A 433 30.85 7.92 -2.51
N PHE A 434 29.65 7.38 -2.27
CA PHE A 434 29.29 6.00 -2.62
C PHE A 434 28.22 5.95 -3.73
N LEU A 435 27.93 7.11 -4.35
CA LEU A 435 26.91 7.33 -5.39
C LEU A 435 27.49 7.43 -6.81
N ALA A 436 28.36 6.50 -7.22
CA ALA A 436 28.78 6.44 -8.62
C ALA A 436 29.24 5.04 -9.05
N ARG A 437 28.31 4.21 -9.53
CA ARG A 437 28.47 3.51 -10.81
C ARG A 437 27.14 2.95 -11.32
N ARG A 438 26.85 3.38 -12.56
CA ARG A 438 25.82 2.90 -13.48
C ARG A 438 26.12 1.46 -13.93
N ASP A 439 25.07 0.86 -14.49
CA ASP A 439 25.04 -0.30 -15.38
C ASP A 439 25.14 -1.68 -14.71
N THR A 440 23.98 -2.17 -14.25
CA THR A 440 23.58 -3.58 -14.42
C THR A 440 22.06 -3.64 -14.29
N ILE A 441 21.40 -3.70 -15.45
CA ILE A 441 19.97 -3.98 -15.58
C ILE A 441 19.77 -5.39 -15.01
N VAL A 442 19.10 -5.49 -13.86
CA VAL A 442 18.47 -6.74 -13.45
C VAL A 442 17.21 -6.84 -14.30
N GLU A 443 17.21 -7.73 -15.29
CA GLU A 443 16.03 -8.06 -16.09
C GLU A 443 14.89 -8.43 -15.13
N THR A 444 13.81 -7.68 -15.22
CA THR A 444 12.55 -7.99 -14.55
C THR A 444 11.87 -9.13 -15.32
N PRO A 445 11.34 -10.17 -14.64
CA PRO A 445 10.59 -11.21 -15.32
C PRO A 445 9.41 -10.61 -16.08
N SER A 446 9.21 -11.08 -17.30
CA SER A 446 8.33 -10.56 -18.36
C SER A 446 6.83 -10.78 -18.17
N ASP A 447 6.35 -11.02 -16.94
CA ASP A 447 4.93 -11.20 -16.64
C ASP A 447 4.57 -10.55 -15.28
N PRO A 448 3.77 -9.47 -15.25
CA PRO A 448 3.53 -8.70 -14.03
C PRO A 448 2.61 -9.42 -13.04
N ASN A 449 1.85 -10.42 -13.49
CA ASN A 449 0.96 -11.19 -12.62
C ASN A 449 1.63 -12.49 -12.15
N PRO A 450 1.61 -12.78 -10.84
CA PRO A 450 2.12 -14.04 -10.35
C PRO A 450 1.26 -15.20 -10.90
N ALA A 451 1.92 -16.32 -11.18
CA ALA A 451 1.33 -17.58 -11.64
C ALA A 451 0.25 -18.09 -10.69
N ILE A 452 0.51 -17.91 -9.40
CA ILE A 452 -0.37 -18.20 -8.29
C ILE A 452 -0.35 -17.01 -7.34
N SER A 453 -1.50 -16.62 -6.81
CA SER A 453 -1.56 -15.47 -5.90
C SER A 453 -0.87 -15.78 -4.56
N PHE A 454 -0.32 -14.72 -3.93
CA PHE A 454 0.21 -14.82 -2.59
C PHE A 454 -0.90 -14.82 -1.49
N SER A 455 -2.08 -14.28 -1.81
CA SER A 455 -3.25 -14.25 -0.91
C SER A 455 -3.73 -15.66 -0.56
N ALA A 456 -4.13 -15.85 0.69
CA ALA A 456 -4.75 -17.08 1.14
C ALA A 456 -6.21 -17.22 0.66
N HIS A 457 -6.97 -16.12 0.54
CA HIS A 457 -8.32 -16.17 -0.07
C HIS A 457 -8.30 -16.68 -1.51
N GLN A 458 -7.25 -16.33 -2.27
CA GLN A 458 -7.10 -16.76 -3.67
C GLN A 458 -6.82 -18.27 -3.83
N VAL A 459 -6.40 -18.96 -2.76
CA VAL A 459 -6.21 -20.42 -2.78
C VAL A 459 -7.51 -21.13 -3.13
N LEU A 460 -8.65 -20.64 -2.63
CA LEU A 460 -9.97 -21.18 -2.95
C LEU A 460 -10.20 -21.28 -4.46
N PHE A 461 -9.63 -20.36 -5.25
CA PHE A 461 -9.85 -20.24 -6.69
C PHE A 461 -8.80 -20.97 -7.55
N TRP A 462 -7.93 -21.79 -6.95
CA TRP A 462 -7.06 -22.67 -7.73
C TRP A 462 -7.89 -23.68 -8.55
N PRO A 463 -7.54 -23.96 -9.82
CA PRO A 463 -8.32 -24.84 -10.69
C PRO A 463 -8.60 -26.24 -10.11
N ALA A 464 -7.59 -26.89 -9.53
CA ALA A 464 -7.71 -28.19 -8.90
C ALA A 464 -8.62 -28.14 -7.66
N ILE A 465 -8.55 -27.06 -6.88
CA ILE A 465 -9.43 -26.86 -5.72
C ILE A 465 -10.86 -26.66 -6.20
N GLN A 466 -11.10 -25.72 -7.12
CA GLN A 466 -12.43 -25.45 -7.70
C GLN A 466 -13.08 -26.71 -8.27
N SER A 467 -12.31 -27.57 -8.93
CA SER A 467 -12.81 -28.84 -9.48
C SER A 467 -13.29 -29.80 -8.39
N ALA A 468 -12.57 -29.84 -7.26
CA ALA A 468 -12.84 -30.71 -6.12
C ALA A 468 -13.95 -30.21 -5.18
N LEU A 469 -14.33 -28.92 -5.23
CA LEU A 469 -15.29 -28.32 -4.30
C LEU A 469 -16.70 -28.97 -4.39
N PRO A 470 -17.41 -29.10 -3.26
CA PRO A 470 -18.83 -29.45 -3.26
C PRO A 470 -19.69 -28.42 -3.99
N GLU A 471 -20.82 -28.84 -4.55
CA GLU A 471 -21.68 -27.97 -5.38
C GLU A 471 -22.20 -26.74 -4.62
N SER A 472 -22.49 -26.89 -3.32
CA SER A 472 -22.90 -25.77 -2.47
C SER A 472 -21.81 -24.69 -2.36
N VAL A 473 -20.53 -25.10 -2.30
CA VAL A 473 -19.40 -24.17 -2.21
C VAL A 473 -19.09 -23.57 -3.58
N LYS A 474 -19.18 -24.33 -4.66
CA LYS A 474 -19.05 -23.80 -6.04
C LYS A 474 -20.04 -22.67 -6.30
N LEU A 475 -21.30 -22.84 -5.90
CA LEU A 475 -22.31 -21.79 -6.02
C LEU A 475 -21.93 -20.54 -5.20
N MET A 476 -21.46 -20.71 -3.96
CA MET A 476 -20.96 -19.59 -3.16
C MET A 476 -19.78 -18.87 -3.83
N CYS A 477 -18.82 -19.60 -4.40
CA CYS A 477 -17.69 -19.04 -5.15
C CYS A 477 -18.15 -18.24 -6.36
N GLN A 478 -19.11 -18.75 -7.14
CA GLN A 478 -19.68 -18.07 -8.31
C GLN A 478 -20.39 -16.77 -7.93
N MET A 479 -21.14 -16.75 -6.84
CA MET A 479 -21.84 -15.55 -6.35
C MET A 479 -20.89 -14.47 -5.82
N ASN A 480 -19.82 -14.90 -5.14
CA ASN A 480 -18.90 -14.00 -4.45
C ASN A 480 -17.77 -13.49 -5.36
N GLY A 481 -17.31 -14.30 -6.31
CA GLY A 481 -16.16 -13.98 -7.16
C GLY A 481 -14.82 -13.95 -6.41
N PRO A 482 -13.68 -13.79 -7.11
CA PRO A 482 -12.35 -13.91 -6.52
C PRO A 482 -11.98 -12.80 -5.53
N THR A 483 -12.56 -11.61 -5.65
CA THR A 483 -12.24 -10.44 -4.81
C THR A 483 -13.28 -10.18 -3.71
N TYR A 484 -14.02 -11.22 -3.32
CA TYR A 484 -15.13 -11.07 -2.37
C TYR A 484 -14.70 -10.54 -1.02
N SER A 485 -13.55 -10.95 -0.49
CA SER A 485 -13.04 -10.49 0.80
C SER A 485 -12.90 -8.96 0.81
N THR A 486 -12.28 -8.40 -0.24
CA THR A 486 -12.13 -6.96 -0.43
C THR A 486 -13.48 -6.26 -0.62
N ARG A 487 -14.40 -6.80 -1.45
CA ARG A 487 -15.73 -6.20 -1.65
C ARG A 487 -16.57 -6.17 -0.39
N LEU A 488 -16.59 -7.27 0.37
CA LEU A 488 -17.38 -7.39 1.60
C LEU A 488 -16.88 -6.42 2.67
N GLU A 489 -15.56 -6.31 2.83
CA GLU A 489 -14.98 -5.32 3.75
C GLU A 489 -15.23 -3.88 3.25
N ALA A 490 -15.23 -3.63 1.94
CA ALA A 490 -15.50 -2.30 1.38
C ALA A 490 -16.96 -1.87 1.56
N ALA A 491 -17.89 -2.83 1.53
CA ALA A 491 -19.31 -2.60 1.78
C ALA A 491 -19.67 -2.48 3.27
N ARG A 492 -18.70 -2.68 4.17
CA ARG A 492 -18.93 -2.71 5.61
C ARG A 492 -19.38 -1.33 6.13
N PRO A 493 -20.34 -1.27 7.06
CA PRO A 493 -20.72 -0.03 7.73
C PRO A 493 -19.52 0.64 8.44
N LYS A 494 -19.50 1.97 8.43
CA LYS A 494 -18.50 2.76 9.16
C LYS A 494 -18.56 2.46 10.66
N LEU A 495 -17.43 2.60 11.33
CA LEU A 495 -17.35 2.41 12.78
C LEU A 495 -18.31 3.40 13.50
N PRO A 496 -19.11 2.97 14.48
CA PRO A 496 -20.08 3.82 15.16
C PRO A 496 -19.48 5.11 15.74
N HIS A 497 -20.27 6.18 15.79
CA HIS A 497 -19.86 7.51 16.29
C HIS A 497 -20.51 7.87 17.63
N SER A 498 -21.61 7.19 18.00
CA SER A 498 -22.34 7.39 19.26
C SER A 498 -22.27 6.11 20.06
N THR A 499 -21.70 6.16 21.26
CA THR A 499 -21.84 5.11 22.27
C THR A 499 -23.09 5.36 23.10
N SER A 500 -23.48 4.35 23.89
CA SER A 500 -24.70 4.30 24.71
C SER A 500 -24.67 5.23 25.93
N VAL A 501 -23.53 5.89 26.19
CA VAL A 501 -23.34 6.78 27.32
C VAL A 501 -23.61 8.20 26.86
N ASP A 502 -24.53 8.89 27.52
CA ASP A 502 -24.79 10.33 27.33
C ASP A 502 -23.58 11.12 27.88
N MET A 503 -22.50 11.08 27.11
CA MET A 503 -21.23 11.71 27.44
C MET A 503 -21.35 13.19 27.13
N SER A 504 -21.69 13.98 28.15
CA SER A 504 -21.45 15.40 28.11
C SER A 504 -19.98 15.66 27.73
N SER A 505 -19.70 16.78 27.08
CA SER A 505 -18.37 17.17 26.57
C SER A 505 -17.26 17.28 27.63
N GLU A 506 -17.53 16.94 28.91
CA GLU A 506 -16.64 17.12 30.06
C GLU A 506 -16.21 15.80 30.74
N TRP A 507 -16.50 14.61 30.19
CA TRP A 507 -16.09 13.37 30.88
C TRP A 507 -14.57 13.16 30.91
N LEU A 508 -13.84 13.65 29.89
CA LEU A 508 -12.38 13.57 29.83
C LEU A 508 -11.71 14.35 30.98
N SER A 509 -12.32 15.43 31.46
CA SER A 509 -11.79 16.21 32.59
C SER A 509 -12.00 15.52 33.95
N LYS A 510 -12.83 14.47 34.00
CA LYS A 510 -13.05 13.65 35.20
C LYS A 510 -12.05 12.50 35.35
N LEU A 511 -11.21 12.25 34.34
CA LEU A 511 -10.23 11.18 34.37
C LEU A 511 -9.08 11.51 35.31
N SER A 512 -8.74 10.56 36.19
CA SER A 512 -7.58 10.72 37.07
C SER A 512 -6.27 10.55 36.30
N ILE A 513 -5.23 11.28 36.69
CA ILE A 513 -3.87 11.11 36.14
C ILE A 513 -3.37 9.67 36.34
N ALA A 514 -3.75 9.02 37.44
CA ALA A 514 -3.41 7.63 37.72
C ALA A 514 -3.97 6.69 36.64
N THR A 515 -5.24 6.87 36.27
CA THR A 515 -5.88 6.11 35.18
C THR A 515 -5.17 6.31 33.85
N LEU A 516 -4.84 7.57 33.50
CA LEU A 516 -4.17 7.87 32.24
C LEU A 516 -2.79 7.20 32.15
N LYS A 517 -2.04 7.21 33.27
CA LYS A 517 -0.73 6.54 33.36
C LYS A 517 -0.88 5.03 33.27
N GLU A 518 -1.81 4.44 34.01
CA GLU A 518 -2.03 3.00 33.99
C GLU A 518 -2.37 2.48 32.59
N LEU A 519 -3.34 3.10 31.90
CA LEU A 519 -3.70 2.70 30.54
C LEU A 519 -2.54 2.91 29.56
N SER A 520 -1.72 3.95 29.76
CA SER A 520 -0.51 4.17 28.97
C SER A 520 0.51 3.05 29.20
N ASP A 521 0.74 2.66 30.46
CA ASP A 521 1.66 1.56 30.80
C ASP A 521 1.19 0.23 30.20
N VAL A 522 -0.12 -0.03 30.22
CA VAL A 522 -0.69 -1.21 29.56
C VAL A 522 -0.44 -1.18 28.06
N TYR A 523 -0.61 -0.05 27.37
CA TYR A 523 -0.25 0.07 25.95
C TYR A 523 1.23 -0.24 25.70
N PHE A 524 2.14 0.31 26.51
CA PHE A 524 3.58 0.10 26.35
C PHE A 524 4.02 -1.34 26.63
N THR A 525 3.32 -2.04 27.53
CA THR A 525 3.58 -3.44 27.91
C THR A 525 2.82 -4.46 27.06
N THR A 526 2.07 -4.02 26.05
CA THR A 526 1.33 -4.90 25.12
C THR A 526 1.65 -4.54 23.67
N PHE A 527 1.01 -3.51 23.11
CA PHE A 527 1.11 -3.11 21.71
C PHE A 527 2.50 -2.58 21.33
N ASN A 528 3.07 -1.69 22.14
CA ASN A 528 4.35 -1.03 21.79
C ASN A 528 5.54 -2.00 21.81
N LEU A 529 5.42 -3.15 22.50
CA LEU A 529 6.48 -4.18 22.56
C LEU A 529 6.78 -4.77 21.19
N ALA A 530 5.72 -5.13 20.44
CA ALA A 530 5.85 -5.70 19.10
C ALA A 530 5.93 -4.62 18.01
N THR A 531 5.40 -3.43 18.29
CA THR A 531 5.26 -2.33 17.34
C THR A 531 5.70 -1.00 17.98
N PRO A 532 7.00 -0.69 17.99
CA PRO A 532 7.55 0.47 18.70
C PRO A 532 7.26 1.79 17.96
N ILE A 533 5.98 2.18 17.95
CA ILE A 533 5.46 3.41 17.30
C ILE A 533 5.82 4.65 18.12
N LEU A 534 5.82 4.52 19.45
CA LEU A 534 6.12 5.60 20.38
C LEU A 534 7.41 5.32 21.14
N ASP A 535 8.17 6.39 21.39
CA ASP A 535 9.21 6.41 22.41
C ASP A 535 8.55 6.70 23.77
N GLN A 536 8.71 5.77 24.72
CA GLN A 536 8.01 5.82 26.00
C GLN A 536 8.40 7.05 26.82
N LYS A 537 9.69 7.41 26.85
CA LYS A 537 10.19 8.57 27.60
C LYS A 537 9.58 9.86 27.07
N THR A 538 9.65 10.08 25.76
CA THR A 538 9.06 11.24 25.10
C THR A 538 7.55 11.32 25.34
N TYR A 539 6.85 10.18 25.29
CA TYR A 539 5.41 10.15 25.55
C TYR A 539 5.06 10.63 26.96
N PHE A 540 5.67 10.07 28.01
CA PHE A 540 5.33 10.43 29.39
C PHE A 540 5.82 11.82 29.77
N GLN A 541 6.98 12.25 29.28
CA GLN A 541 7.57 13.55 29.61
C GLN A 541 6.92 14.72 28.86
N ARG A 542 6.44 14.49 27.64
CA ARG A 542 5.94 15.56 26.77
C ARG A 542 4.51 15.33 26.31
N THR A 543 4.24 14.26 25.56
CA THR A 543 2.95 14.06 24.89
C THR A 543 1.79 13.98 25.88
N LEU A 544 1.94 13.19 26.95
CA LEU A 544 0.91 13.05 27.99
C LEU A 544 0.69 14.35 28.75
N GLY A 545 1.76 15.07 29.09
CA GLY A 545 1.69 16.36 29.79
C GLY A 545 0.92 17.40 28.98
N VAL A 546 1.26 17.56 27.69
CA VAL A 546 0.59 18.51 26.78
C VAL A 546 -0.91 18.21 26.65
N ALA A 547 -1.29 16.94 26.55
CA ALA A 547 -2.70 16.56 26.48
C ALA A 547 -3.46 16.90 27.77
N ILE A 548 -2.86 16.66 28.94
CA ILE A 548 -3.46 16.96 30.24
C ILE A 548 -3.58 18.47 30.45
N ASP A 549 -2.49 19.21 30.26
CA ASP A 549 -2.44 20.66 30.45
C ASP A 549 -3.39 21.39 29.49
N GLY A 550 -3.52 20.87 28.27
CA GLY A 550 -4.47 21.35 27.26
C GLY A 550 -5.91 20.85 27.45
N SER A 551 -6.23 20.14 28.55
CA SER A 551 -7.55 19.56 28.84
C SER A 551 -8.13 18.75 27.67
N PHE A 552 -7.27 17.95 27.01
CA PHE A 552 -7.60 17.19 25.80
C PHE A 552 -8.21 18.05 24.67
N GLY A 553 -7.59 19.20 24.38
CA GLY A 553 -7.97 20.11 23.29
C GLY A 553 -7.77 19.53 21.87
N ILE A 554 -7.99 20.37 20.86
CA ILE A 554 -7.76 20.00 19.44
C ILE A 554 -6.27 20.16 19.12
N CYS A 555 -5.47 19.17 19.50
CA CYS A 555 -4.05 19.06 19.16
C CYS A 555 -3.63 17.61 18.94
N ILE A 556 -2.49 17.40 18.28
CA ILE A 556 -2.02 16.07 17.88
C ILE A 556 -1.66 15.21 19.09
N GLU A 557 -1.10 15.80 20.15
CA GLU A 557 -0.77 15.11 21.39
C GLU A 557 -2.02 14.53 22.07
N SER A 558 -3.11 15.31 22.13
CA SER A 558 -4.40 14.84 22.65
C SER A 558 -4.92 13.67 21.82
N CYS A 559 -4.81 13.74 20.49
CA CYS A 559 -5.22 12.66 19.61
C CYS A 559 -4.41 11.37 19.87
N ILE A 560 -3.08 11.48 19.98
CA ILE A 560 -2.19 10.35 20.28
C ILE A 560 -2.54 9.73 21.64
N VAL A 561 -2.65 10.54 22.70
CA VAL A 561 -2.96 10.04 24.05
C VAL A 561 -4.31 9.32 24.07
N LEU A 562 -5.34 9.87 23.42
CA LEU A 562 -6.65 9.24 23.34
C LEU A 562 -6.60 7.87 22.63
N VAL A 563 -5.84 7.73 21.54
CA VAL A 563 -5.68 6.40 20.89
C VAL A 563 -4.86 5.44 21.77
N VAL A 564 -3.84 5.93 22.48
CA VAL A 564 -3.09 5.15 23.47
C VAL A 564 -4.01 4.66 24.59
N MET A 565 -4.96 5.47 25.06
CA MET A 565 -5.94 5.05 26.07
C MET A 565 -6.87 3.97 25.52
N ALA A 566 -7.32 4.12 24.27
CA ALA A 566 -8.17 3.13 23.60
C ALA A 566 -7.46 1.77 23.51
N LEU A 567 -6.21 1.76 23.03
CA LEU A 567 -5.39 0.55 22.97
C LEU A 567 -5.04 0.02 24.37
N GLY A 568 -4.82 0.90 25.35
CA GLY A 568 -4.59 0.52 26.75
C GLY A 568 -5.77 -0.27 27.34
N LEU A 569 -7.02 0.11 27.03
CA LEU A 569 -8.21 -0.65 27.45
C LEU A 569 -8.29 -2.02 26.77
N MET A 570 -7.97 -2.10 25.46
CA MET A 570 -7.88 -3.39 24.76
C MET A 570 -6.79 -4.27 25.35
N GLY A 571 -5.63 -3.70 25.68
CA GLY A 571 -4.52 -4.38 26.34
C GLY A 571 -4.91 -4.88 27.74
N GLN A 572 -5.67 -4.09 28.52
CA GLN A 572 -6.09 -4.49 29.86
C GLN A 572 -7.08 -5.66 29.79
N LYS A 573 -7.98 -5.66 28.80
CA LYS A 573 -8.83 -6.82 28.49
C LYS A 573 -7.99 -8.03 28.09
N ALA A 574 -6.99 -7.85 27.23
CA ALA A 574 -6.10 -8.93 26.80
C ALA A 574 -5.29 -9.55 27.95
N LEU A 575 -4.78 -8.74 28.88
CA LEU A 575 -4.10 -9.21 30.10
C LEU A 575 -5.03 -10.01 31.01
N ARG A 576 -6.33 -9.65 31.07
CA ARG A 576 -7.36 -10.39 31.80
C ARG A 576 -7.70 -11.72 31.12
N GLU A 577 -7.83 -11.72 29.80
CA GLU A 577 -8.07 -12.94 28.98
C GLU A 577 -6.97 -13.99 29.21
N ALA A 578 -5.72 -13.55 29.27
CA ALA A 578 -4.55 -14.42 29.52
C ALA A 578 -4.23 -14.66 31.01
N ARG A 579 -5.01 -14.09 31.93
CA ARG A 579 -4.82 -14.20 33.40
C ARG A 579 -3.48 -13.67 33.93
N PHE A 580 -2.89 -12.70 33.24
CA PHE A 580 -1.66 -12.02 33.71
C PHE A 580 -1.95 -10.91 34.72
N ALA A 581 -3.16 -10.35 34.75
CA ALA A 581 -3.55 -9.30 35.69
C ALA A 581 -3.94 -9.87 37.07
N SER A 582 -3.33 -9.37 38.16
CA SER A 582 -3.49 -9.93 39.51
C SER A 582 -4.69 -9.39 40.33
N THR A 583 -5.45 -8.41 39.84
CA THR A 583 -6.64 -7.86 40.53
C THR A 583 -7.62 -7.21 39.54
N PRO A 584 -8.95 -7.23 39.79
CA PRO A 584 -9.90 -6.41 39.04
C PRO A 584 -9.65 -4.95 39.41
N VAL A 585 -9.05 -4.21 38.47
CA VAL A 585 -8.86 -2.77 38.63
C VAL A 585 -10.22 -2.09 38.56
N SER A 586 -10.48 -1.17 39.49
CA SER A 586 -11.64 -0.28 39.46
C SER A 586 -11.62 0.53 38.16
N THR A 587 -12.37 0.09 37.15
CA THR A 587 -12.57 0.86 35.93
C THR A 587 -13.24 2.18 36.31
N PRO A 588 -12.66 3.35 36.01
CA PRO A 588 -13.33 4.63 36.23
C PRO A 588 -14.50 4.86 35.27
N TYR A 589 -14.71 3.93 34.33
CA TYR A 589 -15.82 3.90 33.39
C TYR A 589 -17.02 3.15 33.97
N PRO A 590 -18.21 3.76 34.02
CA PRO A 590 -19.45 3.08 34.33
C PRO A 590 -19.93 2.31 33.10
N SER A 591 -19.27 1.21 32.74
CA SER A 591 -19.87 0.20 31.87
C SER A 591 -19.77 -1.17 32.54
N GLU A 592 -20.81 -1.50 33.32
CA GLU A 592 -21.04 -2.87 33.80
C GLU A 592 -21.38 -3.84 32.65
N GLN A 593 -21.54 -3.34 31.42
CA GLN A 593 -21.64 -4.15 30.21
C GLN A 593 -20.25 -4.44 29.66
N GLU A 594 -19.95 -5.70 29.36
CA GLU A 594 -18.80 -6.08 28.55
C GLU A 594 -18.90 -5.35 27.20
N ASP A 595 -18.15 -4.26 27.07
CA ASP A 595 -18.13 -3.47 25.86
C ASP A 595 -17.59 -4.33 24.71
N GLU A 596 -18.36 -4.37 23.61
CA GLU A 596 -18.07 -5.20 22.43
C GLU A 596 -16.76 -4.76 21.77
N MET A 597 -16.40 -3.47 21.89
CA MET A 597 -15.14 -2.89 21.43
C MET A 597 -14.55 -1.92 22.48
N PRO A 598 -13.75 -2.42 23.43
CA PRO A 598 -13.19 -1.60 24.50
C PRO A 598 -12.40 -0.40 23.98
N GLY A 599 -12.62 0.76 24.58
CA GLY A 599 -11.89 1.98 24.23
C GLY A 599 -12.39 2.70 22.98
N LEU A 600 -13.50 2.26 22.37
CA LEU A 600 -14.12 2.94 21.24
C LEU A 600 -14.45 4.40 21.55
N ASP A 601 -14.86 4.73 22.77
CA ASP A 601 -15.11 6.11 23.20
C ASP A 601 -13.88 7.02 23.08
N PHE A 602 -12.75 6.57 23.62
CA PHE A 602 -11.48 7.28 23.51
C PHE A 602 -11.07 7.43 22.05
N PHE A 603 -11.23 6.36 21.26
CA PHE A 603 -10.92 6.39 19.84
C PHE A 603 -11.82 7.36 19.06
N ASN A 604 -13.11 7.44 19.39
CA ASN A 604 -14.07 8.38 18.78
C ASN A 604 -13.70 9.83 19.07
N GLU A 605 -13.35 10.13 20.32
CA GLU A 605 -12.90 11.47 20.70
C GLU A 605 -11.58 11.86 20.01
N ALA A 606 -10.69 10.90 19.77
CA ALA A 606 -9.47 11.10 18.97
C ALA A 606 -9.82 11.41 17.50
N ARG A 607 -10.66 10.58 16.86
CA ARG A 607 -11.11 10.75 15.46
C ARG A 607 -11.79 12.10 15.25
N LYS A 608 -12.62 12.53 16.20
CA LYS A 608 -13.33 13.81 16.17
C LYS A 608 -12.37 15.02 16.15
N ARG A 609 -11.32 14.98 16.96
CA ARG A 609 -10.29 16.05 17.03
C ARG A 609 -9.37 16.04 15.82
N PHE A 610 -8.93 14.85 15.42
CA PHE A 610 -7.99 14.69 14.32
C PHE A 610 -8.55 15.15 12.97
N GLY A 611 -9.88 15.25 12.82
CA GLY A 611 -10.50 15.80 11.61
C GLY A 611 -9.94 17.16 11.16
N PHE A 612 -9.60 18.05 12.11
CA PHE A 612 -8.97 19.34 11.79
C PHE A 612 -7.46 19.25 11.55
N LEU A 613 -6.82 18.16 11.99
CA LEU A 613 -5.38 17.91 11.90
C LEU A 613 -5.02 16.99 10.73
N MET A 614 -6.01 16.50 9.96
CA MET A 614 -5.83 15.43 8.98
C MET A 614 -4.85 15.73 7.84
N CYS A 615 -4.51 17.00 7.63
CA CYS A 615 -3.55 17.43 6.61
C CYS A 615 -2.11 17.51 7.14
N GLU A 616 -1.88 17.32 8.44
CA GLU A 616 -0.53 17.27 9.01
C GLU A 616 0.25 16.07 8.47
N GLN A 617 1.55 16.26 8.22
CA GLN A 617 2.46 15.27 7.61
C GLN A 617 3.76 15.11 8.41
N ASP A 618 3.72 15.41 9.71
CA ASP A 618 4.87 15.32 10.60
C ASP A 618 4.99 13.95 11.28
N LEU A 619 5.97 13.82 12.20
CA LEU A 619 6.21 12.58 12.93
C LEU A 619 4.98 12.17 13.75
N GLN A 620 4.35 13.11 14.44
CA GLN A 620 3.21 12.86 15.32
C GLN A 620 1.96 12.46 14.53
N ALA A 621 1.70 13.07 13.37
CA ALA A 621 0.65 12.64 12.46
C ALA A 621 0.87 11.18 11.99
N CYS A 622 2.11 10.83 11.63
CA CYS A 622 2.48 9.46 11.27
C CYS A 622 2.23 8.47 12.43
N GLN A 623 2.61 8.85 13.66
CA GLN A 623 2.34 8.05 14.87
C GLN A 623 0.84 7.86 15.09
N PHE A 624 0.05 8.93 14.98
CA PHE A 624 -1.40 8.87 15.11
C PHE A 624 -2.03 7.90 14.10
N TYR A 625 -1.62 7.96 12.83
CA TYR A 625 -2.10 7.04 11.80
C TYR A 625 -1.75 5.59 12.13
N LEU A 626 -0.52 5.31 12.55
CA LEU A 626 -0.12 3.94 12.90
C LEU A 626 -0.85 3.40 14.13
N LEU A 627 -1.01 4.21 15.19
CA LEU A 627 -1.79 3.85 16.38
C LEU A 627 -3.25 3.59 16.04
N SER A 628 -3.86 4.46 15.21
CA SER A 628 -5.23 4.27 14.73
C SER A 628 -5.36 3.02 13.88
N GLY A 629 -4.32 2.71 13.08
CA GLY A 629 -4.22 1.48 12.32
C GLY A 629 -4.23 0.24 13.22
N LEU A 630 -3.47 0.24 14.32
CA LEU A 630 -3.49 -0.86 15.30
C LEU A 630 -4.88 -1.06 15.91
N PHE A 631 -5.58 0.02 16.25
CA PHE A 631 -6.95 -0.08 16.77
C PHE A 631 -7.88 -0.75 15.75
N TYR A 632 -7.82 -0.32 14.48
CA TYR A 632 -8.60 -0.96 13.41
C TYR A 632 -8.18 -2.41 13.14
N ALA A 633 -6.90 -2.74 13.28
CA ALA A 633 -6.41 -4.11 13.14
C ALA A 633 -7.04 -5.04 14.19
N GLU A 634 -7.05 -4.62 15.46
CA GLU A 634 -7.66 -5.40 16.55
C GLU A 634 -9.18 -5.46 16.46
N ALA A 635 -9.81 -4.41 15.94
CA ALA A 635 -11.23 -4.37 15.61
C ALA A 635 -11.61 -5.20 14.35
N LEU A 636 -10.65 -5.91 13.73
CA LEU A 636 -10.82 -6.69 12.50
C LEU A 636 -11.41 -5.87 11.35
N ARG A 637 -10.93 -4.64 11.16
CA ARG A 637 -11.34 -3.71 10.09
C ARG A 637 -10.18 -3.48 9.11
N PRO A 638 -9.86 -4.45 8.23
CA PRO A 638 -8.61 -4.45 7.46
C PRO A 638 -8.51 -3.31 6.43
N LEU A 639 -9.62 -2.84 5.85
CA LEU A 639 -9.59 -1.71 4.92
C LEU A 639 -9.45 -0.35 5.61
N ASP A 640 -10.04 -0.19 6.79
CA ASP A 640 -9.83 1.00 7.62
C ASP A 640 -8.38 1.05 8.11
N TRP A 641 -7.82 -0.12 8.49
CA TRP A 641 -6.41 -0.27 8.83
C TRP A 641 -5.50 0.08 7.65
N TRP A 642 -5.74 -0.50 6.46
CA TRP A 642 -4.99 -0.16 5.25
C TRP A 642 -5.05 1.34 4.94
N SER A 643 -6.22 1.96 5.07
CA SER A 643 -6.37 3.41 4.85
C SER A 643 -5.51 4.25 5.80
N MET A 644 -5.32 3.82 7.05
CA MET A 644 -4.40 4.48 7.98
C MET A 644 -2.94 4.26 7.60
N LEU A 645 -2.58 3.05 7.15
CA LEU A 645 -1.24 2.74 6.67
C LEU A 645 -0.87 3.55 5.42
N SER A 646 -1.79 3.73 4.47
CA SER A 646 -1.55 4.56 3.29
C SER A 646 -1.26 6.01 3.66
N LYS A 647 -1.93 6.54 4.69
CA LYS A 647 -1.65 7.88 5.23
C LYS A 647 -0.32 7.94 5.97
N ALA A 648 0.01 6.94 6.78
CA ALA A 648 1.32 6.83 7.43
C ALA A 648 2.47 6.72 6.39
N SER A 649 2.23 6.03 5.28
CA SER A 649 3.16 5.92 4.15
C SER A 649 3.36 7.28 3.47
N ALA A 650 2.29 8.06 3.27
CA ALA A 650 2.37 9.42 2.75
C ALA A 650 3.20 10.34 3.68
N CYS A 651 2.98 10.30 5.00
CA CYS A 651 3.81 11.04 5.95
C CYS A 651 5.28 10.62 5.85
N SER A 652 5.53 9.30 5.78
CA SER A 652 6.86 8.72 5.65
C SER A 652 7.58 9.18 4.40
N ALA A 653 6.90 9.13 3.25
CA ALA A 653 7.41 9.65 1.99
C ALA A 653 7.68 11.15 2.07
N PHE A 654 6.80 11.93 2.73
CA PHE A 654 6.99 13.37 2.89
C PHE A 654 8.29 13.68 3.66
N PHE A 655 8.49 13.11 4.86
CA PHE A 655 9.67 13.45 5.65
C PHE A 655 10.98 12.86 5.10
N TRP A 656 10.96 11.73 4.38
CA TRP A 656 12.15 11.15 3.74
C TRP A 656 12.54 11.78 2.40
N ASN A 657 11.59 12.37 1.67
CA ASN A 657 11.90 13.14 0.46
C ASN A 657 12.28 14.60 0.76
N ASN A 658 11.93 15.12 1.93
CA ASN A 658 12.21 16.49 2.36
C ASN A 658 13.20 16.54 3.54
N VAL A 659 14.20 15.65 3.56
CA VAL A 659 15.17 15.56 4.66
C VAL A 659 16.02 16.84 4.74
N SER A 660 15.84 17.61 5.82
CA SER A 660 16.73 18.73 6.17
C SER A 660 18.06 18.22 6.74
N ARG A 661 19.17 18.92 6.48
CA ARG A 661 20.53 18.50 6.86
C ARG A 661 20.82 18.48 8.37
N ASP A 662 19.99 19.14 9.19
CA ASP A 662 20.25 19.38 10.62
C ASP A 662 19.30 18.63 11.59
N ARG A 663 18.79 17.44 11.23
CA ARG A 663 17.88 16.69 12.13
C ARG A 663 18.60 15.91 13.23
N ASP A 664 18.02 15.94 14.43
CA ASP A 664 18.40 15.15 15.60
C ASP A 664 18.40 13.63 15.29
N GLU A 665 19.40 12.91 15.80
CA GLU A 665 19.57 11.46 15.58
C GLU A 665 18.36 10.67 16.08
N TRP A 666 17.77 11.08 17.21
CA TRP A 666 16.56 10.46 17.75
C TRP A 666 15.37 10.58 16.78
N MET A 667 15.20 11.75 16.15
CA MET A 667 14.09 11.99 15.23
C MET A 667 14.21 11.12 13.96
N LEU A 668 15.43 11.00 13.42
CA LEU A 668 15.71 10.13 12.27
C LEU A 668 15.46 8.66 12.61
N ASP A 669 15.82 8.24 13.81
CA ASP A 669 15.57 6.89 14.29
C ASP A 669 14.07 6.60 14.43
N MET A 670 13.30 7.50 15.04
CA MET A 670 11.84 7.38 15.11
C MET A 670 11.20 7.32 13.73
N GLN A 671 11.59 8.21 12.82
CA GLN A 671 11.14 8.21 11.42
C GLN A 671 11.42 6.88 10.69
N SER A 672 12.58 6.28 10.95
CA SER A 672 12.93 4.95 10.44
C SER A 672 12.02 3.86 11.02
N ARG A 673 11.78 3.85 12.34
CA ARG A 673 10.85 2.89 12.98
C ARG A 673 9.47 2.93 12.33
N LEU A 674 8.89 4.12 12.16
CA LEU A 674 7.55 4.28 11.60
C LEU A 674 7.48 3.84 10.13
N PHE A 675 8.51 4.14 9.33
CA PHE A 675 8.60 3.67 7.96
C PHE A 675 8.56 2.13 7.90
N TRP A 676 9.44 1.47 8.66
CA TRP A 676 9.55 0.02 8.62
C TRP A 676 8.31 -0.69 9.18
N ILE A 677 7.64 -0.11 10.19
CA ILE A 677 6.33 -0.58 10.68
C ILE A 677 5.27 -0.47 9.56
N THR A 678 5.21 0.68 8.89
CA THR A 678 4.26 0.93 7.79
C THR A 678 4.46 -0.09 6.67
N SER A 679 5.70 -0.24 6.19
CA SER A 679 6.05 -1.16 5.09
C SER A 679 5.81 -2.63 5.46
N MET A 680 5.95 -3.01 6.74
CA MET A 680 5.62 -4.35 7.21
C MET A 680 4.12 -4.66 7.09
N PHE A 681 3.27 -3.77 7.61
CA PHE A 681 1.83 -4.01 7.63
C PHE A 681 1.17 -3.83 6.26
N GLU A 682 1.63 -2.83 5.50
CA GLU A 682 1.13 -2.59 4.16
C GLU A 682 1.37 -3.79 3.24
N ALA A 683 2.54 -4.43 3.33
CA ALA A 683 2.86 -5.61 2.55
C ALA A 683 1.86 -6.75 2.81
N VAL A 684 1.47 -6.98 4.06
CA VAL A 684 0.51 -8.03 4.43
C VAL A 684 -0.87 -7.74 3.84
N LEU A 685 -1.40 -6.54 4.06
CA LEU A 685 -2.76 -6.19 3.62
C LEU A 685 -2.89 -6.07 2.10
N SER A 686 -1.91 -5.44 1.45
CA SER A 686 -1.94 -5.26 -0.01
C SER A 686 -1.88 -6.60 -0.74
N GLN A 687 -1.13 -7.56 -0.19
CA GLN A 687 -1.04 -8.90 -0.74
C GLN A 687 -2.29 -9.74 -0.49
N GLU A 688 -2.88 -9.66 0.72
CA GLU A 688 -4.04 -10.49 1.06
C GLU A 688 -5.33 -9.99 0.40
N LEU A 689 -5.52 -8.67 0.32
CA LEU A 689 -6.74 -8.05 -0.20
C LEU A 689 -6.60 -7.49 -1.61
N ASN A 690 -5.47 -7.73 -2.29
CA ASN A 690 -5.16 -7.18 -3.62
C ASN A 690 -5.37 -5.65 -3.69
N LEU A 691 -4.94 -4.93 -2.64
CA LEU A 691 -5.07 -3.49 -2.55
C LEU A 691 -3.90 -2.81 -3.27
N PRO A 692 -4.09 -1.57 -3.79
CA PRO A 692 -3.02 -0.86 -4.44
C PRO A 692 -1.87 -0.58 -3.44
N PRO A 693 -0.62 -0.92 -3.78
CA PRO A 693 0.52 -0.62 -2.92
C PRO A 693 0.84 0.88 -2.96
N SER A 694 1.38 1.42 -1.87
CA SER A 694 2.00 2.75 -1.89
C SER A 694 3.41 2.72 -2.49
N ASN A 695 3.98 3.90 -2.72
CA ASN A 695 5.35 4.06 -3.25
C ASN A 695 6.46 3.76 -2.20
N SER A 696 6.13 3.15 -1.07
CA SER A 696 7.05 2.86 0.05
C SER A 696 8.25 2.00 -0.36
N LEU A 697 8.05 1.07 -1.32
CA LEU A 697 9.09 0.17 -1.84
C LEU A 697 10.31 0.89 -2.43
N GLN A 698 10.13 2.06 -3.07
CA GLN A 698 11.24 2.82 -3.67
C GLN A 698 12.15 3.45 -2.61
N LEU A 699 11.59 3.72 -1.43
CA LEU A 699 12.30 4.34 -0.31
C LEU A 699 13.05 3.31 0.53
N GLU A 700 12.66 2.03 0.49
CA GLU A 700 13.28 0.97 1.30
C GLU A 700 14.80 0.88 1.12
N GLU A 701 15.32 1.09 -0.10
CA GLU A 701 16.76 1.03 -0.36
C GLU A 701 17.56 2.17 0.31
N HIS A 702 16.88 3.26 0.67
CA HIS A 702 17.50 4.51 1.11
C HIS A 702 17.34 4.75 2.61
N ILE A 703 16.49 3.97 3.28
CA ILE A 703 16.14 4.16 4.69
C ILE A 703 16.95 3.20 5.56
N ALA A 704 17.68 3.76 6.52
CA ALA A 704 18.46 2.98 7.47
C ALA A 704 17.55 2.12 8.36
N LEU A 705 18.07 1.00 8.87
CA LEU A 705 17.39 0.20 9.90
C LEU A 705 17.31 0.99 11.22
N PRO A 706 16.25 0.77 12.02
CA PRO A 706 16.14 1.42 13.33
C PRO A 706 17.27 0.98 14.26
N LYS A 707 17.83 1.96 14.98
CA LYS A 707 18.85 1.80 16.02
C LYS A 707 18.26 1.88 17.43
N PHE A 708 17.00 2.28 17.55
CA PHE A 708 16.29 2.42 18.80
C PHE A 708 16.92 3.44 19.75
N ILE A 709 17.28 4.61 19.20
CA ILE A 709 17.83 5.72 19.97
C ILE A 709 16.74 6.21 20.93
N SER A 710 17.03 6.17 22.23
CA SER A 710 16.17 6.77 23.26
C SER A 710 16.40 8.28 23.30
N ALA A 711 15.36 9.06 23.61
CA ALA A 711 15.52 10.51 23.77
C ALA A 711 16.55 10.79 24.88
N ARG A 712 17.50 11.70 24.63
CA ARG A 712 18.48 12.12 25.66
C ARG A 712 17.73 12.78 26.82
N ASP A 713 18.21 12.56 28.05
CA ASP A 713 17.60 13.07 29.28
C ASP A 713 17.21 14.55 29.18
N ILE A 714 15.92 14.82 28.94
CA ILE A 714 15.30 16.10 29.23
C ILE A 714 15.02 16.08 30.73
N ALA A 715 16.00 16.53 31.53
CA ALA A 715 15.96 16.71 32.99
C ALA A 715 15.31 15.57 33.81
N SER A 716 16.17 14.79 34.47
CA SER A 716 15.88 13.65 35.32
C SER A 716 14.71 13.81 36.32
N PHE A 717 13.72 12.94 36.21
CA PHE A 717 12.92 12.47 37.34
C PHE A 717 12.85 10.94 37.31
N GLY A 718 13.49 10.30 38.30
CA GLY A 718 13.29 8.89 38.67
C GLY A 718 13.75 7.84 37.67
N SER A 719 14.95 7.28 37.88
CA SER A 719 15.41 6.06 37.21
C SER A 719 14.55 4.84 37.58
N PHE A 720 13.47 4.60 36.84
CA PHE A 720 12.90 3.27 36.67
C PHE A 720 13.37 2.73 35.31
N ARG A 721 14.04 1.57 35.29
CA ARG A 721 14.29 0.84 34.04
C ARG A 721 12.98 0.20 33.62
N TYR A 722 12.44 0.63 32.48
CA TYR A 722 11.19 0.11 31.93
C TYR A 722 11.46 -0.91 30.82
N PRO A 723 10.53 -1.86 30.57
CA PRO A 723 10.73 -2.94 29.59
C PRO A 723 11.05 -2.45 28.17
N GLY A 724 10.60 -1.25 27.77
CA GLY A 724 10.85 -0.70 26.42
C GLY A 724 12.31 -0.32 26.13
N ASP A 725 13.18 -0.21 27.14
CA ASP A 725 14.63 -0.03 26.97
C ASP A 725 15.37 -1.38 26.88
N ASP A 726 14.64 -2.52 26.84
CA ASP A 726 15.23 -3.86 26.74
C ASP A 726 15.65 -4.19 25.30
N PRO A 727 16.95 -4.50 25.06
CA PRO A 727 17.44 -4.98 23.76
C PRO A 727 16.61 -6.13 23.16
N PHE A 728 15.97 -6.95 23.99
CA PHE A 728 15.09 -8.04 23.58
C PHE A 728 14.01 -7.61 22.56
N PHE A 729 13.27 -6.55 22.84
CA PHE A 729 12.17 -6.09 21.97
C PHE A 729 12.68 -5.42 20.68
N HIS A 730 13.84 -4.76 20.75
CA HIS A 730 14.51 -4.17 19.59
C HIS A 730 14.99 -5.26 18.62
N TYR A 731 15.62 -6.32 19.15
CA TYR A 731 16.01 -7.47 18.33
C TYR A 731 14.82 -8.22 17.77
N HIS A 732 13.73 -8.34 18.52
CA HIS A 732 12.49 -8.89 18.01
C HIS A 732 12.02 -8.11 16.79
N PHE A 733 11.90 -6.78 16.87
CA PHE A 733 11.49 -5.95 15.73
C PHE A 733 12.42 -6.12 14.51
N LEU A 734 13.74 -6.10 14.70
CA LEU A 734 14.71 -6.30 13.61
C LEU A 734 14.60 -7.70 12.98
N SER A 735 14.36 -8.73 13.80
CA SER A 735 14.15 -10.09 13.28
C SER A 735 12.88 -10.20 12.43
N GLN A 736 11.82 -9.46 12.77
CA GLN A 736 10.60 -9.38 11.95
C GLN A 736 10.88 -8.76 10.58
N LEU A 737 11.72 -7.73 10.50
CA LEU A 737 12.14 -7.12 9.24
C LEU A 737 12.95 -8.09 8.38
N ALA A 738 13.93 -8.77 8.97
CA ALA A 738 14.72 -9.78 8.26
C ALA A 738 13.83 -10.89 7.69
N HIS A 739 12.87 -11.36 8.48
CA HIS A 739 11.88 -12.35 8.06
C HIS A 739 11.00 -11.86 6.89
N ARG A 740 10.55 -10.59 6.92
CA ARG A 740 9.76 -9.99 5.82
C ARG A 740 10.52 -10.03 4.49
N LEU A 741 11.82 -9.79 4.51
CA LEU A 741 12.65 -9.82 3.30
C LEU A 741 12.74 -11.23 2.69
N ILE A 742 12.82 -12.27 3.53
CA ILE A 742 12.78 -13.67 3.08
C ILE A 742 11.44 -13.96 2.39
N LEU A 743 10.31 -13.58 3.00
CA LEU A 743 8.99 -13.76 2.40
C LEU A 743 8.81 -12.97 1.11
N THR A 744 9.35 -11.76 1.03
CA THR A 744 9.31 -10.94 -0.18
C THR A 744 10.07 -11.61 -1.32
N ARG A 745 11.23 -12.21 -1.02
CA ARG A 745 11.98 -13.02 -2.00
C ARG A 745 11.23 -14.28 -2.40
N ALA A 746 10.66 -15.01 -1.43
CA ALA A 746 9.86 -16.20 -1.71
C ALA A 746 8.71 -15.89 -2.66
N ARG A 747 7.97 -14.80 -2.43
CA ARG A 747 6.94 -14.30 -3.34
C ARG A 747 7.51 -14.06 -4.75
N ASN A 748 8.54 -13.23 -4.87
CA ASN A 748 9.06 -12.81 -6.17
C ASN A 748 9.72 -13.96 -6.95
N SER A 749 10.24 -14.99 -6.28
CA SER A 749 10.98 -16.11 -6.90
C SER A 749 10.15 -17.38 -7.10
N LEU A 750 9.15 -17.65 -6.26
CA LEU A 750 8.40 -18.91 -6.30
C LEU A 750 6.97 -18.76 -6.81
N PHE A 751 6.40 -17.55 -6.81
CA PHE A 751 5.02 -17.32 -7.24
C PHE A 751 4.91 -16.79 -8.67
N HIS A 752 6.02 -16.35 -9.28
CA HIS A 752 6.11 -15.93 -10.69
C HIS A 752 6.78 -17.04 -11.53
N PHE A 753 5.98 -17.97 -12.02
CA PHE A 753 6.38 -19.06 -12.92
C PHE A 753 5.33 -19.26 -14.02
N ASN A 754 5.60 -20.07 -15.04
CA ASN A 754 4.59 -20.38 -16.05
C ASN A 754 3.86 -21.69 -15.64
N PRO A 755 2.59 -21.64 -15.20
CA PRO A 755 1.86 -22.85 -14.76
C PRO A 755 1.76 -23.92 -15.83
N THR A 756 1.83 -23.53 -17.10
CA THR A 756 1.69 -24.44 -18.25
C THR A 756 3.01 -25.04 -18.69
N ALA A 757 4.14 -24.38 -18.44
CA ALA A 757 5.47 -24.84 -18.85
C ALA A 757 6.27 -25.41 -17.67
N ASP A 758 6.66 -24.57 -16.69
CA ASP A 758 7.65 -24.91 -15.67
C ASP A 758 7.28 -24.35 -14.28
N TYR A 759 7.35 -25.20 -13.26
CA TYR A 759 7.32 -24.79 -11.84
C TYR A 759 8.71 -24.30 -11.39
N PRO A 760 8.81 -23.54 -10.28
CA PRO A 760 10.09 -23.12 -9.74
C PRO A 760 11.03 -24.31 -9.49
N THR A 761 12.33 -24.10 -9.70
CA THR A 761 13.32 -25.16 -9.55
C THR A 761 13.62 -25.44 -8.07
N GLU A 762 13.80 -26.72 -7.72
CA GLU A 762 14.11 -27.15 -6.35
C GLU A 762 15.26 -26.37 -5.67
N PRO A 763 16.35 -25.98 -6.35
CA PRO A 763 17.44 -25.22 -5.72
C PRO A 763 17.01 -23.86 -5.14
N VAL A 764 15.98 -23.21 -5.69
CA VAL A 764 15.50 -21.92 -5.17
C VAL A 764 14.71 -22.12 -3.88
N GLU A 765 13.87 -23.14 -3.82
CA GLU A 765 13.13 -23.53 -2.63
C GLU A 765 14.08 -23.94 -1.49
N ASP A 766 15.02 -24.83 -1.78
CA ASP A 766 16.00 -25.32 -0.81
C ASP A 766 16.87 -24.17 -0.26
N GLU A 767 17.24 -23.22 -1.13
CA GLU A 767 17.97 -22.02 -0.72
C GLU A 767 17.15 -21.12 0.21
N LEU A 768 15.85 -20.93 -0.06
CA LEU A 768 14.97 -20.12 0.78
C LEU A 768 14.72 -20.78 2.15
N ILE A 769 14.54 -22.10 2.18
CA ILE A 769 14.44 -22.86 3.43
C ILE A 769 15.74 -22.73 4.23
N ARG A 770 16.89 -22.88 3.58
CA ARG A 770 18.21 -22.72 4.21
C ARG A 770 18.40 -21.31 4.78
N GLN A 771 17.91 -20.27 4.10
CA GLN A 771 17.94 -18.90 4.61
C GLN A 771 17.01 -18.69 5.80
N LEU A 772 15.84 -19.31 5.79
CA LEU A 772 14.90 -19.26 6.91
C LEU A 772 15.46 -19.97 8.15
N GLU A 773 16.11 -21.13 7.97
CA GLU A 773 16.83 -21.81 9.07
C GLU A 773 17.98 -20.95 9.59
N GLN A 774 18.78 -20.36 8.72
CA GLN A 774 19.86 -19.45 9.15
C GLN A 774 19.33 -18.22 9.87
N TRP A 775 18.18 -17.68 9.46
CA TRP A 775 17.54 -16.58 10.18
C TRP A 775 17.19 -17.01 11.60
N ARG A 776 16.59 -18.20 11.79
CA ARG A 776 16.25 -18.75 13.11
C ARG A 776 17.48 -19.04 13.97
N GLU A 777 18.46 -19.73 13.39
CA GLU A 777 19.69 -20.12 14.09
C GLU A 777 20.55 -18.92 14.50
N ARG A 778 20.47 -17.81 13.75
CA ARG A 778 21.22 -16.57 14.01
C ARG A 778 20.42 -15.52 14.79
N LEU A 779 19.24 -15.87 15.32
CA LEU A 779 18.58 -15.02 16.30
C LEU A 779 19.46 -14.91 17.55
N PRO A 780 19.48 -13.76 18.24
CA PRO A 780 20.17 -13.64 19.52
C PRO A 780 19.72 -14.73 20.50
N PRO A 781 20.59 -15.23 21.42
CA PRO A 781 20.26 -16.35 22.31
C PRO A 781 18.93 -16.20 23.06
N MET A 782 18.57 -14.96 23.43
CA MET A 782 17.31 -14.64 24.10
C MET A 782 16.04 -14.82 23.24
N LEU A 783 16.16 -14.78 21.91
CA LEU A 783 15.06 -14.98 20.94
C LEU A 783 15.15 -16.31 20.19
N GLN A 784 16.23 -17.06 20.38
CA GLN A 784 16.45 -18.32 19.68
C GLN A 784 15.52 -19.39 20.22
N PHE A 785 15.02 -20.26 19.33
CA PHE A 785 14.08 -21.30 19.72
C PHE A 785 14.24 -22.59 18.91
N ASP A 786 13.84 -23.69 19.54
CA ASP A 786 13.71 -25.00 18.89
C ASP A 786 12.27 -25.18 18.34
N PRO A 787 12.07 -25.32 17.02
CA PRO A 787 10.75 -25.54 16.44
C PRO A 787 10.12 -26.87 16.86
N LYS A 788 10.90 -27.82 17.40
CA LYS A 788 10.38 -29.09 17.94
C LYS A 788 9.89 -28.96 19.38
N ALA A 789 10.31 -27.92 20.10
CA ALA A 789 9.86 -27.67 21.46
C ALA A 789 8.46 -26.99 21.41
N PRO A 790 7.40 -27.65 21.90
CA PRO A 790 6.06 -27.10 21.79
C PRO A 790 5.88 -25.90 22.73
N LEU A 791 5.48 -24.76 22.15
CA LEU A 791 4.99 -23.63 22.93
C LEU A 791 3.56 -23.94 23.36
N THR A 792 3.34 -24.25 24.64
CA THR A 792 2.04 -24.75 25.14
C THR A 792 1.21 -23.69 25.85
N HIS A 793 1.85 -22.73 26.51
CA HIS A 793 1.21 -21.62 27.20
C HIS A 793 2.20 -20.46 27.33
N ALA A 794 1.67 -19.25 27.49
CA ALA A 794 2.47 -18.05 27.76
C ALA A 794 2.53 -17.82 29.28
N GLU A 795 3.73 -17.60 29.81
CA GLU A 795 3.96 -17.26 31.21
C GLU A 795 3.96 -15.74 31.45
N SER A 796 4.20 -14.98 30.38
CA SER A 796 4.19 -13.53 30.37
C SER A 796 3.53 -12.96 29.10
N PRO A 797 3.14 -11.66 29.11
CA PRO A 797 2.68 -10.99 27.89
C PRO A 797 3.71 -11.01 26.75
N SER A 798 5.01 -10.93 27.06
CA SER A 798 6.08 -11.06 26.07
C SER A 798 6.11 -12.45 25.43
N ASP A 799 5.84 -13.52 26.18
CA ASP A 799 5.78 -14.86 25.59
C ASP A 799 4.62 -14.98 24.60
N ALA A 800 3.46 -14.43 24.95
CA ALA A 800 2.27 -14.45 24.11
C ALA A 800 2.40 -13.59 22.84
N LEU A 801 3.07 -12.43 22.93
CA LEU A 801 3.06 -11.41 21.87
C LEU A 801 4.34 -11.38 21.03
N VAL A 802 5.49 -11.68 21.63
CA VAL A 802 6.81 -11.50 21.03
C VAL A 802 7.41 -12.85 20.66
N THR A 803 7.56 -13.74 21.64
CA THR A 803 8.17 -15.06 21.45
C THR A 803 7.31 -15.95 20.56
N ALA A 804 6.04 -16.16 20.95
CA ALA A 804 5.09 -16.95 20.14
C ALA A 804 4.96 -16.40 18.72
N TRP A 805 5.01 -15.07 18.56
CA TRP A 805 4.89 -14.48 17.24
C TRP A 805 6.11 -14.74 16.33
N LEU A 806 7.32 -14.83 16.88
CA LEU A 806 8.50 -15.26 16.10
C LEU A 806 8.39 -16.71 15.63
N HIS A 807 7.91 -17.59 16.51
CA HIS A 807 7.66 -18.99 16.14
C HIS A 807 6.58 -19.07 15.05
N ALA A 808 5.51 -18.28 15.18
CA ALA A 808 4.43 -18.23 14.21
C ALA A 808 4.94 -17.79 12.83
N ARG A 809 5.80 -16.77 12.79
CA ARG A 809 6.45 -16.28 11.56
C ARG A 809 7.27 -17.38 10.88
N TYR A 810 8.11 -18.10 11.63
CA TYR A 810 8.89 -19.20 11.10
C TYR A 810 8.03 -20.26 10.41
N PHE A 811 7.00 -20.77 11.09
CA PHE A 811 6.16 -21.83 10.53
C PHE A 811 5.32 -21.36 9.34
N VAL A 812 4.75 -20.15 9.40
CA VAL A 812 3.97 -19.62 8.25
C VAL A 812 4.88 -19.38 7.05
N ALA A 813 6.14 -18.97 7.24
CA ALA A 813 7.09 -18.84 6.13
C ALA A 813 7.46 -20.19 5.52
N ARG A 814 7.68 -21.23 6.32
CA ARG A 814 7.86 -22.60 5.81
C ARG A 814 6.68 -23.03 4.93
N TYR A 815 5.46 -22.76 5.38
CA TYR A 815 4.27 -23.02 4.58
C TYR A 815 4.24 -22.20 3.28
N HIS A 816 4.48 -20.89 3.32
CA HIS A 816 4.49 -20.05 2.11
C HIS A 816 5.55 -20.46 1.09
N ILE A 817 6.73 -20.90 1.53
CA ILE A 817 7.79 -21.41 0.65
C ILE A 817 7.37 -22.73 -0.01
N GLY A 818 6.72 -23.64 0.73
CA GLY A 818 6.25 -24.93 0.20
C GLY A 818 4.92 -24.86 -0.57
N ARG A 819 4.15 -23.76 -0.47
CA ARG A 819 2.82 -23.63 -1.07
C ARG A 819 2.78 -23.81 -2.60
N PRO A 820 3.73 -23.28 -3.40
CA PRO A 820 3.80 -23.55 -4.84
C PRO A 820 3.96 -25.05 -5.16
N LEU A 821 4.66 -25.79 -4.30
CA LEU A 821 4.81 -27.24 -4.46
C LEU A 821 3.52 -28.00 -4.10
N LEU A 822 2.77 -27.54 -3.09
CA LEU A 822 1.43 -28.05 -2.81
C LEU A 822 0.46 -27.79 -3.98
N HIS A 823 0.54 -26.61 -4.60
CA HIS A 823 -0.19 -26.31 -5.83
C HIS A 823 0.19 -27.27 -6.97
N ARG A 824 1.50 -27.52 -7.17
CA ARG A 824 1.98 -28.55 -8.12
C ARG A 824 1.42 -29.92 -7.83
N ALA A 825 1.34 -30.28 -6.55
CA ALA A 825 0.88 -31.59 -6.13
C ALA A 825 -0.61 -31.84 -6.44
N LEU A 826 -1.41 -30.77 -6.46
CA LEU A 826 -2.83 -30.83 -6.83
C LEU A 826 -3.05 -30.77 -8.35
N GLU A 827 -2.31 -29.92 -9.07
CA GLU A 827 -2.49 -29.70 -10.52
C GLU A 827 -1.78 -30.73 -11.40
N ARG A 828 -0.57 -31.16 -11.00
CA ARG A 828 0.28 -32.08 -11.78
C ARG A 828 0.89 -33.20 -10.91
N PRO A 829 0.07 -34.09 -10.33
CA PRO A 829 0.55 -35.15 -9.43
C PRO A 829 1.62 -36.06 -10.04
N SER A 830 1.50 -36.36 -11.34
CA SER A 830 2.43 -37.22 -12.09
C SER A 830 3.84 -36.64 -12.24
N SER A 831 4.01 -35.34 -12.00
CA SER A 831 5.31 -34.65 -12.10
C SER A 831 6.13 -34.70 -10.82
N LEU A 832 5.58 -35.26 -9.73
CA LEU A 832 6.22 -35.25 -8.42
C LEU A 832 7.22 -36.41 -8.27
N THR A 833 8.26 -36.16 -7.48
CA THR A 833 9.21 -37.18 -7.03
C THR A 833 8.97 -37.45 -5.54
N GLU A 834 9.55 -38.52 -5.00
CA GLU A 834 9.51 -38.79 -3.56
C GLU A 834 10.08 -37.62 -2.73
N GLY A 835 11.12 -36.94 -3.23
CA GLY A 835 11.68 -35.75 -2.61
C GLY A 835 10.66 -34.61 -2.51
N HIS A 836 9.88 -34.39 -3.58
CA HIS A 836 8.80 -33.39 -3.58
C HIS A 836 7.69 -33.74 -2.58
N LEU A 837 7.29 -35.00 -2.49
CA LEU A 837 6.25 -35.43 -1.55
C LEU A 837 6.67 -35.20 -0.09
N ARG A 838 7.94 -35.43 0.25
CA ARG A 838 8.47 -35.11 1.59
C ARG A 838 8.41 -33.61 1.88
N LYS A 839 8.82 -32.75 0.94
CA LYS A 839 8.73 -31.29 1.08
C LYS A 839 7.28 -30.80 1.24
N CYS A 840 6.32 -31.39 0.52
CA CYS A 840 4.89 -31.13 0.74
C CYS A 840 4.45 -31.48 2.16
N ARG A 841 4.86 -32.65 2.67
CA ARG A 841 4.54 -33.08 4.04
C ARG A 841 5.17 -32.15 5.08
N ASP A 842 6.41 -31.68 4.85
CA ASP A 842 7.06 -30.69 5.72
C ASP A 842 6.31 -29.36 5.75
N ALA A 843 5.75 -28.91 4.61
CA ALA A 843 4.93 -27.71 4.55
C ALA A 843 3.61 -27.87 5.32
N ILE A 844 2.98 -29.06 5.26
CA ILE A 844 1.77 -29.37 6.04
C ILE A 844 2.09 -29.48 7.54
N ASN A 845 3.19 -30.14 7.91
CA ASN A 845 3.65 -30.22 9.29
C ASN A 845 3.93 -28.84 9.88
N ALA A 846 4.46 -27.91 9.09
CA ALA A 846 4.61 -26.51 9.51
C ALA A 846 3.26 -25.86 9.83
N VAL A 847 2.19 -26.13 9.07
CA VAL A 847 0.83 -25.63 9.38
C VAL A 847 0.30 -26.21 10.69
N LEU A 848 0.52 -27.50 10.94
CA LEU A 848 0.11 -28.15 12.19
C LEU A 848 0.84 -27.57 13.41
N ALA A 849 2.15 -27.33 13.28
CA ALA A 849 2.95 -26.67 14.32
C ALA A 849 2.60 -25.18 14.47
N TRP A 850 2.22 -24.50 13.40
CA TRP A 850 1.78 -23.11 13.46
C TRP A 850 0.50 -22.96 14.31
N ALA A 851 -0.44 -23.89 14.17
CA ALA A 851 -1.70 -23.86 14.91
C ALA A 851 -1.52 -23.86 16.44
N SER A 852 -0.57 -24.64 16.98
CA SER A 852 -0.29 -24.64 18.42
C SER A 852 0.28 -23.31 18.90
N VAL A 853 1.14 -22.69 18.09
CA VAL A 853 1.69 -21.36 18.39
C VAL A 853 0.61 -20.27 18.37
N ILE A 854 -0.30 -20.31 17.39
CA ILE A 854 -1.42 -19.38 17.30
C ILE A 854 -2.38 -19.53 18.49
N GLN A 855 -2.52 -20.72 19.08
CA GLN A 855 -3.29 -20.88 20.32
C GLN A 855 -2.68 -20.08 21.48
N VAL A 856 -1.35 -19.98 21.55
CA VAL A 856 -0.67 -19.18 22.57
C VAL A 856 -0.90 -17.69 22.36
N THR A 857 -0.78 -17.18 21.13
CA THR A 857 -1.07 -15.75 20.85
C THR A 857 -2.55 -15.43 21.10
N ASN A 858 -3.44 -16.40 20.85
CA ASN A 858 -4.87 -16.28 21.10
C ASN A 858 -5.27 -16.34 22.58
N SER A 859 -4.32 -16.49 23.51
CA SER A 859 -4.59 -16.27 24.94
C SER A 859 -4.87 -14.78 25.23
N MET A 860 -4.29 -13.88 24.45
CA MET A 860 -4.49 -12.43 24.49
C MET A 860 -5.33 -11.97 23.28
N ARG A 861 -6.58 -12.43 23.19
CA ARG A 861 -7.46 -12.24 22.01
C ARG A 861 -7.67 -10.78 21.64
N SER A 862 -7.76 -9.88 22.62
CA SER A 862 -7.94 -8.44 22.43
C SER A 862 -6.64 -7.69 22.08
N CYS A 863 -5.53 -8.42 21.93
CA CYS A 863 -4.22 -7.91 21.51
C CYS A 863 -3.50 -9.00 20.71
N ASN A 864 -4.10 -9.48 19.60
CA ASN A 864 -3.55 -10.60 18.84
C ASN A 864 -2.97 -10.12 17.50
N PRO A 865 -1.64 -10.19 17.28
CA PRO A 865 -1.01 -9.65 16.09
C PRO A 865 -1.58 -10.22 14.78
N LEU A 866 -1.85 -9.32 13.83
CA LEU A 866 -2.32 -9.65 12.48
C LEU A 866 -3.55 -10.59 12.43
N LYS A 867 -4.51 -10.46 13.35
CA LYS A 867 -5.69 -11.34 13.48
C LYS A 867 -6.41 -11.65 12.15
N PHE A 868 -6.61 -10.64 11.29
CA PHE A 868 -7.23 -10.83 9.97
C PHE A 868 -6.39 -11.72 9.05
N PHE A 869 -5.07 -11.52 9.02
CA PHE A 869 -4.15 -12.36 8.26
C PHE A 869 -4.17 -13.81 8.77
N VAL A 870 -4.17 -14.00 10.09
CA VAL A 870 -4.25 -15.35 10.69
C VAL A 870 -5.53 -16.07 10.24
N CYS A 871 -6.69 -15.40 10.28
CA CYS A 871 -7.94 -15.95 9.77
C CYS A 871 -7.83 -16.33 8.28
N SER A 872 -7.27 -15.43 7.46
CA SER A 872 -7.09 -15.65 6.03
C SER A 872 -6.20 -16.87 5.76
N GLN A 873 -5.07 -17.00 6.47
CA GLN A 873 -4.17 -18.14 6.34
C GLN A 873 -4.82 -19.46 6.77
N ILE A 874 -5.54 -19.48 7.90
CA ILE A 874 -6.30 -20.66 8.34
C ILE A 874 -7.31 -21.06 7.26
N PHE A 875 -8.05 -20.12 6.70
CA PHE A 875 -9.00 -20.39 5.62
C PHE A 875 -8.34 -20.98 4.37
N GLY A 876 -7.23 -20.40 3.91
CA GLY A 876 -6.46 -20.92 2.79
C GLY A 876 -5.91 -22.33 3.05
N GLN A 877 -5.43 -22.59 4.27
CA GLN A 877 -4.94 -23.91 4.70
C GLN A 877 -6.07 -24.96 4.68
N ILE A 878 -7.28 -24.62 5.15
CA ILE A 878 -8.46 -25.49 5.05
C ILE A 878 -8.75 -25.85 3.59
N CYS A 879 -8.68 -24.89 2.67
CA CYS A 879 -8.90 -25.14 1.24
C CYS A 879 -7.88 -26.14 0.68
N VAL A 880 -6.59 -25.99 1.02
CA VAL A 880 -5.55 -26.94 0.60
C VAL A 880 -5.78 -28.32 1.21
N PHE A 881 -6.05 -28.41 2.51
CA PHE A 881 -6.28 -29.68 3.20
C PHE A 881 -7.49 -30.43 2.65
N PHE A 882 -8.58 -29.72 2.40
CA PHE A 882 -9.75 -30.29 1.75
C PHE A 882 -9.36 -30.93 0.40
N ALA A 883 -8.70 -30.17 -0.48
CA ALA A 883 -8.32 -30.65 -1.80
C ALA A 883 -7.34 -31.83 -1.76
N LEU A 884 -6.39 -31.83 -0.83
CA LEU A 884 -5.50 -32.98 -0.60
C LEU A 884 -6.28 -34.21 -0.14
N SER A 885 -7.21 -34.06 0.80
CA SER A 885 -7.98 -35.18 1.37
C SER A 885 -8.91 -35.87 0.37
N VAL A 886 -9.47 -35.11 -0.59
CA VAL A 886 -10.38 -35.64 -1.62
C VAL A 886 -9.66 -36.00 -2.93
N SER A 887 -8.32 -35.90 -2.97
CA SER A 887 -7.55 -36.20 -4.17
C SER A 887 -7.78 -37.65 -4.63
N PRO A 888 -7.92 -37.90 -5.95
CA PRO A 888 -8.08 -39.27 -6.46
C PRO A 888 -6.82 -40.12 -6.24
N TYR A 889 -5.65 -39.51 -6.03
CA TYR A 889 -4.37 -40.18 -5.88
C TYR A 889 -4.06 -40.49 -4.40
N PRO A 890 -3.91 -41.78 -4.00
CA PRO A 890 -3.65 -42.14 -2.60
C PRO A 890 -2.42 -41.48 -1.99
N TYR A 891 -1.31 -41.45 -2.71
CA TYR A 891 -0.05 -40.84 -2.25
C TYR A 891 -0.15 -39.30 -2.06
N ILE A 892 -1.12 -38.64 -2.70
CA ILE A 892 -1.40 -37.21 -2.45
C ILE A 892 -2.23 -37.05 -1.18
N ARG A 893 -3.19 -37.95 -0.92
CA ARG A 893 -3.96 -37.93 0.34
C ARG A 893 -3.06 -38.15 1.55
N GLU A 894 -2.03 -38.98 1.41
CA GLU A 894 -1.02 -39.22 2.46
C GLU A 894 -0.24 -37.98 2.89
N ILE A 895 -0.20 -36.91 2.07
CA ILE A 895 0.45 -35.63 2.45
C ILE A 895 -0.28 -34.99 3.64
N ALA A 896 -1.61 -35.17 3.73
CA ALA A 896 -2.46 -34.59 4.75
C ALA A 896 -2.89 -35.63 5.81
N SER A 897 -2.23 -36.79 5.90
CA SER A 897 -2.60 -37.88 6.82
C SER A 897 -2.62 -37.48 8.29
N ASP A 898 -1.77 -36.50 8.64
CA ASP A 898 -1.56 -36.07 10.02
C ASP A 898 -2.53 -34.95 10.43
N VAL A 899 -3.40 -34.50 9.52
CA VAL A 899 -4.46 -33.51 9.81
C VAL A 899 -5.62 -34.23 10.50
N ASP A 900 -5.87 -33.88 11.76
CA ASP A 900 -6.88 -34.54 12.58
C ASP A 900 -8.12 -33.67 12.87
N LYS A 901 -9.07 -34.25 13.59
CA LYS A 901 -10.27 -33.54 14.07
C LYS A 901 -9.95 -32.40 15.03
N LYS A 902 -8.80 -32.46 15.72
CA LYS A 902 -8.38 -31.42 16.68
C LYS A 902 -7.97 -30.16 15.93
N TRP A 903 -7.20 -30.28 14.85
CA TRP A 903 -6.81 -29.15 14.02
C TRP A 903 -8.01 -28.51 13.34
N THR A 904 -8.89 -29.30 12.72
CA THR A 904 -10.10 -28.75 12.06
C THR A 904 -11.05 -28.07 13.05
N SER A 905 -11.21 -28.61 14.26
CA SER A 905 -11.99 -27.97 15.33
C SER A 905 -11.36 -26.65 15.79
N PHE A 906 -10.03 -26.61 15.93
CA PHE A 906 -9.31 -25.37 16.24
C PHE A 906 -9.51 -24.32 15.13
N ALA A 907 -9.32 -24.71 13.86
CA ALA A 907 -9.40 -23.84 12.71
C ALA A 907 -10.79 -23.21 12.57
N LEU A 908 -11.85 -24.04 12.65
CA LEU A 908 -13.23 -23.57 12.63
C LEU A 908 -13.56 -22.68 13.82
N GLY A 909 -13.16 -23.08 15.03
CA GLY A 909 -13.40 -22.28 16.23
C GLY A 909 -12.71 -20.92 16.18
N TYR A 910 -11.50 -20.83 15.60
CA TYR A 910 -10.81 -19.55 15.42
C TYR A 910 -11.56 -18.63 14.45
N LEU A 911 -11.99 -19.15 13.29
CA LEU A 911 -12.77 -18.40 12.31
C LEU A 911 -14.14 -17.97 12.86
N GLU A 912 -14.84 -18.86 13.57
CA GLU A 912 -16.14 -18.57 14.19
C GLU A 912 -16.06 -17.41 15.18
N ASN A 913 -15.04 -17.41 16.04
CA ASN A 913 -14.81 -16.33 17.00
C ASN A 913 -14.55 -14.97 16.35
N CYS A 914 -14.03 -14.96 15.11
CA CYS A 914 -13.71 -13.75 14.37
C CYS A 914 -14.80 -13.33 13.37
N ALA A 915 -15.68 -14.26 12.97
CA ALA A 915 -16.71 -14.07 11.95
C ALA A 915 -17.65 -12.90 12.25
N PHE A 916 -18.04 -12.75 13.52
CA PHE A 916 -18.92 -11.65 13.94
C PHE A 916 -18.32 -10.25 13.64
N TYR A 917 -16.99 -10.14 13.68
CA TYR A 917 -16.28 -8.87 13.55
C TYR A 917 -15.83 -8.55 12.12
N SER A 918 -16.03 -9.44 11.14
CA SER A 918 -15.58 -9.22 9.76
C SER A 918 -16.50 -9.95 8.78
N PRO A 919 -17.16 -9.25 7.85
CA PRO A 919 -18.02 -9.90 6.86
C PRO A 919 -17.24 -10.82 5.91
N ALA A 920 -15.96 -10.54 5.64
CA ALA A 920 -15.11 -11.45 4.88
C ALA A 920 -14.85 -12.75 5.66
N ILE A 921 -14.46 -12.66 6.94
CA ILE A 921 -14.23 -13.85 7.77
C ILE A 921 -15.53 -14.61 8.02
N GLU A 922 -16.67 -13.94 8.12
CA GLU A 922 -17.98 -14.61 8.20
C GLU A 922 -18.24 -15.49 6.97
N GLN A 923 -17.90 -14.98 5.78
CA GLN A 923 -18.02 -15.72 4.54
C GLN A 923 -16.99 -16.87 4.47
N ASP A 924 -15.75 -16.62 4.91
CA ASP A 924 -14.70 -17.66 5.03
C ASP A 924 -15.17 -18.79 5.94
N PHE A 925 -15.76 -18.47 7.10
CA PHE A 925 -16.28 -19.43 8.07
C PHE A 925 -17.42 -20.28 7.48
N LYS A 926 -18.36 -19.67 6.75
CA LYS A 926 -19.45 -20.41 6.07
C LYS A 926 -18.91 -21.44 5.09
N ILE A 927 -17.89 -21.08 4.31
CA ILE A 927 -17.23 -21.98 3.36
C ILE A 927 -16.45 -23.06 4.13
N ALA A 928 -15.60 -22.66 5.06
CA ALA A 928 -14.77 -23.56 5.87
C ALA A 928 -15.59 -24.62 6.61
N LYS A 929 -16.76 -24.25 7.15
CA LYS A 929 -17.66 -25.17 7.85
C LYS A 929 -18.13 -26.33 6.97
N VAL A 930 -18.39 -26.06 5.69
CA VAL A 930 -18.75 -27.11 4.73
C VAL A 930 -17.54 -28.00 4.45
N LEU A 931 -16.38 -27.41 4.14
CA LEU A 931 -15.16 -28.15 3.78
C LEU A 931 -14.66 -29.04 4.93
N CYS A 932 -14.57 -28.53 6.15
CA CYS A 932 -14.15 -29.30 7.32
C CYS A 932 -15.14 -30.42 7.68
N GLY A 933 -16.43 -30.25 7.39
CA GLY A 933 -17.44 -31.29 7.57
C GLY A 933 -17.19 -32.52 6.69
N ASP A 934 -16.54 -32.34 5.55
CA ASP A 934 -16.17 -33.43 4.65
C ASP A 934 -14.76 -33.98 4.96
N ILE A 935 -13.81 -33.13 5.36
CA ILE A 935 -12.49 -33.59 5.88
C ILE A 935 -12.68 -34.59 7.02
N GLY A 936 -13.60 -34.33 7.96
CA GLY A 936 -13.81 -35.20 9.13
C GLY A 936 -14.53 -36.53 8.86
N LYS A 937 -14.98 -36.78 7.62
CA LYS A 937 -15.63 -38.03 7.16
C LYS A 937 -14.67 -38.94 6.39
N ILE A 938 -13.57 -38.39 5.88
CA ILE A 938 -12.49 -39.08 5.16
C ILE A 938 -11.50 -39.61 6.19
#